data_AF-A0A955VD41-F1
#
_entry.id   AF-A0A955VD41-F1
#
_cell.length_a   1.000
_cell.length_b   1.000
_cell.length_c   1.000
_cell.angle_alpha   90.00
_cell.angle_beta   90.00
_cell.angle_gamma   90.00
#
_symmetry.space_group_name_H-M   'P 1'
#
loop_
_entity.id
_entity.type
_entity.pdbx_description
1 polymer ?
#
loop_
_entity_poly.entity_id
_entity_poly.type
_entity_poly.pdbx_seq_one_letter_code
_entity_poly.pdbx_strand_id
1 'polypeptide(L)'
;MSEPTAPGSPPPPPERDEDVVGLAHGSQRAVALVGVAAGLVPFVLSISSSSTSVVDGRVVEATHTDVVAIVGGAVALLAGLALVVLAARRSSARGPVGVALAVICLGLGAYQLIGGLGLLRGGAPAAVVVQSDEAPPPRPPEWTCSSDAVDPSQCAIGCERDADDGACGILVRYYAAAGTRDRERLLHFATVACDRGDAVACGDLGAIALDPELSGAPPDRARALTYYQRACDGGALTRCVAIVAGTPRGALDDAAADALLERGCAGDRRATCREDGYEARRAGNLVGAYRLFSWLCRRGDGDGCNELGRIQVLDGDLHDPDAALRSYARACELSSRFGCVNLAIKRLEAEPPDLEAARRALADACASGDDAIDCRQIALDAERELTRREIWLAQCERRADVDACNEAAVIFYAAEDASLRDRARARELFAAACEAQLPLACVNAAVTHIDVDAAPVDPARAEALFERGCRARAHADQPCFSAALKAGAHGQPAVRLRLMRLACDELAEGDACAEMPFVTRRDGAADAELLVPMSRKACDLRSGLGCKNLAVSYEYGEHGLEKDGARALELYARACELGNGDGCHAVGDFARRGLGGHEVDVEAARVAFGRGCELSHQASCDALAKLDPPATVEAPATP
;
A
#
# COMPACT_ATOMS: atom_id res chain seq x y z
N MET A 1 -29.10 -76.10 -1.22
CA MET A 1 -28.19 -75.83 -2.34
C MET A 1 -28.15 -74.32 -2.46
N SER A 2 -27.10 -73.62 -2.05
CA SER A 2 -25.74 -73.68 -2.60
C SER A 2 -24.69 -73.28 -1.56
N GLU A 3 -23.45 -73.71 -1.81
CA GLU A 3 -22.23 -73.67 -0.97
C GLU A 3 -21.67 -72.28 -0.61
N PRO A 4 -20.77 -72.20 0.40
CA PRO A 4 -20.06 -70.98 0.79
C PRO A 4 -18.69 -70.83 0.10
N THR A 5 -18.24 -69.60 -0.14
CA THR A 5 -16.89 -69.26 -0.63
C THR A 5 -16.07 -68.47 0.41
N ALA A 6 -14.76 -68.68 0.36
CA ALA A 6 -13.71 -68.45 1.35
C ALA A 6 -13.25 -66.98 1.53
N PRO A 7 -12.46 -66.64 2.58
CA PRO A 7 -12.06 -65.27 2.91
C PRO A 7 -10.78 -64.81 2.19
N GLY A 8 -10.72 -63.52 1.85
CA GLY A 8 -9.60 -62.85 1.17
C GLY A 8 -8.42 -62.49 2.09
N SER A 9 -7.25 -62.37 1.47
CA SER A 9 -5.90 -62.20 2.04
C SER A 9 -5.59 -60.76 2.53
N PRO A 10 -4.60 -60.57 3.43
CA PRO A 10 -4.23 -59.26 3.99
C PRO A 10 -3.22 -58.47 3.12
N PRO A 11 -3.10 -57.13 3.30
CA PRO A 11 -2.20 -56.27 2.50
C PRO A 11 -0.72 -56.35 2.94
N PRO A 12 0.24 -55.97 2.06
CA PRO A 12 1.68 -56.01 2.36
C PRO A 12 2.17 -54.81 3.21
N PRO A 13 3.34 -54.92 3.86
CA PRO A 13 3.88 -53.91 4.78
C PRO A 13 4.61 -52.76 4.05
N PRO A 14 4.87 -51.61 4.72
CA PRO A 14 5.49 -50.44 4.10
C PRO A 14 7.02 -50.55 4.04
N GLU A 15 7.59 -50.23 2.87
CA GLU A 15 9.03 -50.04 2.68
C GLU A 15 9.44 -48.62 3.08
N ARG A 16 10.58 -48.53 3.78
CA ARG A 16 11.31 -47.29 4.08
C ARG A 16 12.27 -47.01 2.94
N ASP A 17 12.26 -45.79 2.42
CA ASP A 17 13.39 -45.22 1.69
C ASP A 17 13.76 -43.86 2.28
N GLU A 18 14.97 -43.80 2.83
CA GLU A 18 15.68 -42.61 3.27
C GLU A 18 16.36 -41.92 2.06
N ASP A 19 16.65 -40.62 2.22
CA ASP A 19 17.67 -39.84 1.50
C ASP A 19 17.49 -39.45 0.01
N VAL A 20 16.54 -38.54 -0.28
CA VAL A 20 16.70 -37.56 -1.39
C VAL A 20 16.07 -36.19 -1.04
N VAL A 21 16.46 -35.58 0.08
CA VAL A 21 16.08 -34.19 0.42
C VAL A 21 17.34 -33.40 0.78
N GLY A 22 18.22 -33.18 -0.21
CA GLY A 22 19.47 -32.44 0.01
C GLY A 22 19.98 -31.58 -1.14
N LEU A 23 19.52 -31.79 -2.38
CA LEU A 23 20.13 -31.14 -3.57
C LEU A 23 19.18 -30.27 -4.40
N ALA A 24 17.89 -30.20 -4.07
CA ALA A 24 16.91 -29.45 -4.85
C ALA A 24 16.76 -27.96 -4.46
N HIS A 25 17.13 -27.56 -3.24
CA HIS A 25 16.90 -26.20 -2.73
C HIS A 25 18.03 -25.19 -3.07
N GLY A 26 19.25 -25.66 -3.36
CA GLY A 26 20.36 -24.78 -3.72
C GLY A 26 20.27 -24.17 -5.12
N SER A 27 19.71 -24.92 -6.09
CA SER A 27 19.65 -24.47 -7.49
C SER A 27 18.48 -23.51 -7.78
N GLN A 28 17.38 -23.60 -7.03
CA GLN A 28 16.22 -22.72 -7.23
C GLN A 28 16.45 -21.29 -6.73
N ARG A 29 17.18 -21.13 -5.61
CA ARG A 29 17.60 -19.79 -5.13
C ARG A 29 18.60 -19.13 -6.08
N ALA A 30 19.51 -19.91 -6.68
CA ALA A 30 20.47 -19.39 -7.65
C ALA A 30 19.79 -18.91 -8.95
N VAL A 31 18.81 -19.65 -9.46
CA VAL A 31 18.07 -19.26 -10.69
C VAL A 31 17.14 -18.07 -10.43
N ALA A 32 16.51 -17.98 -9.25
CA ALA A 32 15.70 -16.83 -8.87
C ALA A 32 16.56 -15.57 -8.64
N LEU A 33 17.72 -15.67 -7.98
CA LEU A 33 18.64 -14.54 -7.81
C LEU A 33 19.22 -14.05 -9.14
N VAL A 34 19.56 -14.96 -10.06
CA VAL A 34 20.05 -14.58 -11.41
C VAL A 34 18.95 -13.95 -12.25
N GLY A 35 17.70 -14.42 -12.17
CA GLY A 35 16.57 -13.82 -12.86
C GLY A 35 16.19 -12.43 -12.34
N VAL A 36 16.24 -12.23 -11.03
CA VAL A 36 15.99 -10.93 -10.38
C VAL A 36 17.13 -9.96 -10.66
N ALA A 37 18.40 -10.41 -10.63
CA ALA A 37 19.55 -9.58 -10.98
C ALA A 37 19.59 -9.23 -12.49
N ALA A 38 19.19 -10.14 -13.38
CA ALA A 38 19.12 -9.90 -14.82
C ALA A 38 17.97 -8.96 -15.24
N GLY A 39 16.91 -8.85 -14.43
CA GLY A 39 15.79 -7.93 -14.68
C GLY A 39 15.97 -6.55 -14.06
N LEU A 40 16.50 -6.46 -12.83
CA LEU A 40 16.65 -5.19 -12.11
C LEU A 40 17.84 -4.36 -12.60
N VAL A 41 18.94 -4.99 -13.01
CA VAL A 41 20.14 -4.25 -13.42
C VAL A 41 19.92 -3.48 -14.74
N PRO A 42 19.29 -4.04 -15.80
CA PRO A 42 18.97 -3.27 -17.00
C PRO A 42 17.84 -2.25 -16.78
N PHE A 43 16.89 -2.52 -15.90
CA PHE A 43 15.78 -1.60 -15.61
C PHE A 43 16.26 -0.35 -14.87
N VAL A 44 17.18 -0.49 -13.91
CA VAL A 44 17.80 0.65 -13.21
C VAL A 44 18.76 1.43 -14.13
N LEU A 45 19.39 0.79 -15.10
CA LEU A 45 20.29 1.43 -16.08
C LEU A 45 19.56 2.08 -17.27
N SER A 46 18.31 1.72 -17.53
CA SER A 46 17.48 2.30 -18.59
C SER A 46 16.97 3.72 -18.28
N ILE A 47 17.21 4.24 -17.07
CA ILE A 47 16.81 5.59 -16.64
C ILE A 47 17.91 6.63 -16.97
N SER A 48 19.08 6.20 -17.43
CA SER A 48 20.17 7.09 -17.86
C SER A 48 20.26 7.16 -19.38
N SER A 49 19.98 8.35 -19.94
CA SER A 49 20.15 8.69 -21.36
C SER A 49 21.57 8.38 -21.84
N SER A 50 21.72 7.58 -22.89
CA SER A 50 22.99 7.39 -23.59
C SER A 50 23.27 8.51 -24.61
N SER A 51 24.43 9.13 -24.51
CA SER A 51 24.89 10.22 -25.39
C SER A 51 26.08 9.77 -26.22
N THR A 52 25.89 8.77 -27.09
CA THR A 52 26.88 8.42 -28.11
C THR A 52 26.80 9.40 -29.28
N SER A 53 27.93 10.02 -29.64
CA SER A 53 28.07 10.83 -30.86
C SER A 53 28.71 10.01 -31.99
N VAL A 54 28.02 9.91 -33.13
CA VAL A 54 28.48 9.21 -34.33
C VAL A 54 28.73 10.25 -35.43
N VAL A 55 29.93 10.26 -36.00
CA VAL A 55 30.28 11.10 -37.16
C VAL A 55 30.72 10.16 -38.29
N ASP A 56 30.12 10.29 -39.47
CA ASP A 56 30.38 9.47 -40.67
C ASP A 56 30.34 7.95 -40.44
N GLY A 57 29.35 7.49 -39.66
CA GLY A 57 29.14 6.06 -39.41
C GLY A 57 30.20 5.40 -38.52
N ARG A 58 31.07 6.20 -37.88
CA ARG A 58 32.04 5.73 -36.88
C ARG A 58 31.73 6.37 -35.52
N VAL A 59 31.73 5.56 -34.47
CA VAL A 59 31.57 6.01 -33.09
C VAL A 59 32.83 6.75 -32.69
N VAL A 60 32.71 8.05 -32.40
CA VAL A 60 33.87 8.92 -32.09
C VAL A 60 34.11 9.02 -30.59
N GLU A 61 33.08 8.81 -29.77
CA GLU A 61 33.17 8.77 -28.32
C GLU A 61 32.08 7.84 -27.75
N ALA A 62 32.47 6.86 -26.94
CA ALA A 62 31.57 5.90 -26.29
C ALA A 62 31.52 6.22 -24.80
N THR A 63 30.34 6.52 -24.27
CA THR A 63 30.18 6.77 -22.83
C THR A 63 30.18 5.44 -22.06
N HIS A 64 30.49 5.49 -20.76
CA HIS A 64 30.47 4.29 -19.90
C HIS A 64 29.12 3.56 -19.96
N THR A 65 28.02 4.29 -20.17
CA THR A 65 26.66 3.74 -20.32
C THR A 65 26.46 2.97 -21.63
N ASP A 66 27.10 3.36 -22.74
CA ASP A 66 27.03 2.61 -24.00
C ASP A 66 27.74 1.25 -23.89
N VAL A 67 28.90 1.22 -23.23
CA VAL A 67 29.65 -0.02 -22.98
C VAL A 67 28.85 -0.96 -22.08
N VAL A 68 28.23 -0.42 -21.03
CA VAL A 68 27.37 -1.19 -20.12
C VAL A 68 26.12 -1.71 -20.84
N ALA A 69 25.51 -0.94 -21.74
CA ALA A 69 24.36 -1.40 -22.54
C ALA A 69 24.73 -2.52 -23.52
N ILE A 70 25.87 -2.42 -24.20
CA ILE A 70 26.35 -3.46 -25.12
C ILE A 70 26.67 -4.75 -24.36
N VAL A 71 27.40 -4.65 -23.24
CA VAL A 71 27.78 -5.81 -22.42
C VAL A 71 26.54 -6.44 -21.78
N GLY A 72 25.63 -5.63 -21.25
CA GLY A 72 24.36 -6.10 -20.68
C GLY A 72 23.47 -6.77 -21.72
N GLY A 73 23.37 -6.21 -22.93
CA GLY A 73 22.63 -6.79 -24.05
C GLY A 73 23.20 -8.14 -24.49
N ALA A 74 24.52 -8.26 -24.57
CA ALA A 74 25.19 -9.53 -24.91
C ALA A 74 24.96 -10.61 -23.85
N VAL A 75 25.02 -10.26 -22.56
CA VAL A 75 24.75 -11.20 -21.45
C VAL A 75 23.29 -11.66 -21.47
N ALA A 76 22.34 -10.76 -21.73
CA ALA A 76 20.91 -11.10 -21.84
C ALA A 76 20.62 -12.04 -23.02
N LEU A 77 21.27 -11.82 -24.18
CA LEU A 77 21.18 -12.71 -25.33
C LEU A 77 21.70 -14.12 -25.02
N LEU A 78 22.85 -14.22 -24.34
CA LEU A 78 23.44 -15.50 -23.94
C LEU A 78 22.55 -16.23 -22.91
N ALA A 79 21.98 -15.51 -21.95
CA ALA A 79 21.04 -16.07 -20.98
C ALA A 79 19.75 -16.58 -21.66
N GLY A 80 19.21 -15.82 -22.62
CA GLY A 80 18.07 -16.22 -23.44
C GLY A 80 18.34 -17.49 -24.24
N LEU A 81 19.50 -17.57 -24.92
CA LEU A 81 19.93 -18.77 -25.65
C LEU A 81 20.07 -19.99 -24.73
N ALA A 82 20.65 -19.82 -23.53
CA ALA A 82 20.77 -20.89 -22.55
C ALA A 82 19.38 -21.38 -22.07
N LEU A 83 18.43 -20.47 -21.87
CA LEU A 83 17.05 -20.80 -21.51
C LEU A 83 16.33 -21.56 -22.64
N VAL A 84 16.55 -21.21 -23.91
CA VAL A 84 16.02 -21.97 -25.06
C VAL A 84 16.57 -23.41 -25.05
N VAL A 85 17.86 -23.59 -24.83
CA VAL A 85 18.49 -24.92 -24.78
C VAL A 85 17.97 -25.75 -23.59
N LEU A 86 17.77 -25.12 -22.42
CA LEU A 86 17.22 -25.78 -21.24
C LEU A 86 15.74 -26.14 -21.41
N ALA A 87 14.96 -25.28 -22.07
CA ALA A 87 13.57 -25.55 -22.41
C ALA A 87 13.44 -26.69 -23.43
N ALA A 88 14.34 -26.76 -24.41
CA ALA A 88 14.37 -27.85 -25.40
C ALA A 88 14.76 -29.22 -24.80
N ARG A 89 15.46 -29.23 -23.64
CA ARG A 89 15.88 -30.47 -22.95
C ARG A 89 14.88 -31.02 -21.93
N ARG A 90 13.83 -30.27 -21.57
CA ARG A 90 12.84 -30.69 -20.55
C ARG A 90 11.45 -30.87 -21.17
N SER A 91 10.94 -32.09 -21.18
CA SER A 91 9.59 -32.46 -21.68
C SER A 91 8.45 -32.18 -20.68
N SER A 92 8.60 -31.20 -19.78
CA SER A 92 7.66 -30.97 -18.67
C SER A 92 6.76 -29.74 -18.91
N ALA A 93 5.58 -29.74 -18.29
CA ALA A 93 4.49 -28.74 -18.40
C ALA A 93 4.87 -27.27 -18.10
N ARG A 94 6.11 -27.00 -17.66
CA ARG A 94 6.65 -25.63 -17.49
C ARG A 94 7.41 -25.09 -18.71
N GLY A 95 7.46 -25.85 -19.81
CA GLY A 95 8.04 -25.43 -21.10
C GLY A 95 7.57 -24.06 -21.61
N PRO A 96 6.27 -23.69 -21.51
CA PRO A 96 5.79 -22.40 -22.03
C PRO A 96 6.39 -21.19 -21.31
N VAL A 97 6.56 -21.29 -19.98
CA VAL A 97 7.12 -20.19 -19.16
C VAL A 97 8.60 -20.00 -19.44
N GLY A 98 9.36 -21.09 -19.62
CA GLY A 98 10.78 -21.02 -19.99
C GLY A 98 10.99 -20.43 -21.38
N VAL A 99 10.12 -20.75 -22.34
CA VAL A 99 10.15 -20.15 -23.69
C VAL A 99 9.78 -18.67 -23.65
N ALA A 100 8.76 -18.28 -22.88
CA ALA A 100 8.37 -16.88 -22.74
C ALA A 100 9.51 -16.02 -22.16
N LEU A 101 10.17 -16.49 -21.08
CA LEU A 101 11.32 -15.81 -20.50
C LEU A 101 12.51 -15.73 -21.47
N ALA A 102 12.75 -16.78 -22.25
CA ALA A 102 13.80 -16.77 -23.26
C ALA A 102 13.54 -15.73 -24.35
N VAL A 103 12.30 -15.62 -24.85
CA VAL A 103 11.90 -14.61 -25.84
C VAL A 103 12.07 -13.19 -25.30
N ILE A 104 11.70 -12.95 -24.05
CA ILE A 104 11.87 -11.64 -23.39
C ILE A 104 13.35 -11.29 -23.27
N CYS A 105 14.19 -12.22 -22.81
CA CYS A 105 15.63 -11.99 -22.68
C CYS A 105 16.31 -11.72 -24.03
N LEU A 106 15.91 -12.47 -25.08
CA LEU A 106 16.44 -12.27 -26.43
C LEU A 106 16.00 -10.93 -27.03
N GLY A 107 14.73 -10.55 -26.85
CA GLY A 107 14.18 -9.29 -27.34
C GLY A 107 14.81 -8.07 -26.67
N LEU A 108 14.89 -8.08 -25.33
CA LEU A 108 15.53 -7.00 -24.57
C LEU A 108 17.04 -6.93 -24.84
N GLY A 109 17.71 -8.09 -24.92
CA GLY A 109 19.14 -8.15 -25.24
C GLY A 109 19.46 -7.60 -26.63
N ALA A 110 18.67 -7.96 -27.65
CA ALA A 110 18.81 -7.40 -28.99
C ALA A 110 18.53 -5.89 -29.02
N TYR A 111 17.46 -5.44 -28.36
CA TYR A 111 17.12 -4.02 -28.30
C TYR A 111 18.24 -3.17 -27.68
N GLN A 112 18.80 -3.62 -26.55
CA GLN A 112 19.91 -2.94 -25.87
C GLN A 112 21.19 -2.94 -26.72
N LEU A 113 21.48 -4.03 -27.43
CA LEU A 113 22.66 -4.12 -28.30
C LEU A 113 22.55 -3.16 -29.50
N ILE A 114 21.36 -3.09 -30.13
CA ILE A 114 21.11 -2.21 -31.27
C ILE A 114 21.11 -0.73 -30.80
N GLY A 115 20.57 -0.45 -29.61
CA GLY A 115 20.60 0.87 -28.99
C GLY A 115 22.02 1.34 -28.63
N GLY A 116 22.82 0.50 -27.97
CA GLY A 116 24.21 0.81 -27.62
C GLY A 116 25.16 0.91 -28.82
N LEU A 117 24.83 0.26 -29.94
CA LEU A 117 25.52 0.43 -31.23
C LEU A 117 25.00 1.63 -32.04
N GLY A 118 23.99 2.37 -31.54
CA GLY A 118 23.44 3.56 -32.18
C GLY A 118 22.59 3.30 -33.43
N LEU A 119 22.18 2.05 -33.68
CA LEU A 119 21.55 1.63 -34.94
C LEU A 119 20.04 1.95 -35.03
N LEU A 120 19.39 2.42 -33.95
CA LEU A 120 17.96 2.79 -33.93
C LEU A 120 17.67 4.26 -34.24
N ARG A 121 18.69 5.10 -34.47
CA ARG A 121 18.47 6.51 -34.83
C ARG A 121 18.30 6.65 -36.34
N GLY A 122 17.04 6.73 -36.78
CA GLY A 122 16.66 7.09 -38.14
C GLY A 122 17.13 8.51 -38.47
N GLY A 123 17.82 8.67 -39.59
CA GLY A 123 18.30 9.95 -40.08
C GLY A 123 17.14 10.95 -40.24
N ALA A 124 17.32 12.14 -39.67
CA ALA A 124 16.55 13.30 -40.07
C ALA A 124 16.77 13.56 -41.58
N PRO A 125 15.77 14.06 -42.32
CA PRO A 125 15.98 14.45 -43.70
C PRO A 125 17.08 15.51 -43.74
N ALA A 126 18.06 15.30 -44.62
CA ALA A 126 19.15 16.23 -44.87
C ALA A 126 18.57 17.63 -45.09
N ALA A 127 18.84 18.54 -44.15
CA ALA A 127 18.63 19.96 -44.37
C ALA A 127 19.40 20.34 -45.63
N VAL A 128 18.71 21.01 -46.55
CA VAL A 128 19.33 21.62 -47.73
C VAL A 128 20.37 22.62 -47.22
N VAL A 129 21.64 22.24 -47.29
CA VAL A 129 22.76 23.15 -47.08
C VAL A 129 22.81 24.05 -48.31
N VAL A 130 22.38 25.29 -48.15
CA VAL A 130 22.77 26.36 -49.05
C VAL A 130 24.26 26.57 -48.84
N GLN A 131 25.07 26.17 -49.81
CA GLN A 131 26.48 26.56 -49.85
C GLN A 131 26.55 28.07 -50.05
N SER A 132 26.86 28.80 -48.98
CA SER A 132 27.48 30.12 -49.08
C SER A 132 28.99 29.91 -49.13
N ASP A 133 29.58 30.16 -50.30
CA ASP A 133 31.04 30.22 -50.48
C ASP A 133 31.58 31.47 -49.78
N GLU A 134 31.72 31.42 -48.46
CA GLU A 134 32.58 32.30 -47.68
C GLU A 134 32.91 31.62 -46.34
N ALA A 135 34.16 31.19 -46.19
CA ALA A 135 34.63 30.55 -44.97
C ALA A 135 34.73 31.57 -43.82
N PRO A 136 34.18 31.31 -42.63
CA PRO A 136 34.48 32.12 -41.46
C PRO A 136 35.95 31.90 -41.03
N PRO A 137 36.60 32.88 -40.38
CA PRO A 137 37.98 32.74 -39.92
C PRO A 137 38.15 31.54 -38.96
N PRO A 138 39.34 30.94 -38.88
CA PRO A 138 39.56 29.76 -38.05
C PRO A 138 39.34 30.12 -36.57
N ARG A 139 38.51 29.32 -35.89
CA ARG A 139 38.27 29.45 -34.44
C ARG A 139 39.54 29.06 -33.67
N PRO A 140 39.92 29.78 -32.60
CA PRO A 140 41.11 29.46 -31.81
C PRO A 140 40.95 28.10 -31.09
N PRO A 141 42.06 27.41 -30.79
CA PRO A 141 42.05 26.15 -30.05
C PRO A 141 41.76 26.45 -28.57
N GLU A 142 40.88 25.65 -27.96
CA GLU A 142 40.31 25.79 -26.60
C GLU A 142 39.11 26.75 -26.49
N TRP A 143 38.00 26.43 -27.17
CA TRP A 143 36.68 26.96 -26.83
C TRP A 143 36.08 26.09 -25.70
N THR A 144 36.19 26.53 -24.46
CA THR A 144 35.71 25.82 -23.26
C THR A 144 34.36 26.37 -22.79
N CYS A 145 33.44 26.60 -23.73
CA CYS A 145 32.04 26.83 -23.40
C CYS A 145 31.22 25.59 -23.73
N SER A 146 31.37 24.56 -22.88
CA SER A 146 30.58 23.34 -22.93
C SER A 146 30.02 23.03 -21.54
N SER A 147 29.05 22.12 -21.46
CA SER A 147 28.48 21.67 -20.19
C SER A 147 29.51 21.06 -19.22
N ASP A 148 30.63 20.59 -19.75
CA ASP A 148 31.56 19.72 -19.02
C ASP A 148 32.79 20.47 -18.48
N ALA A 149 33.10 21.64 -19.06
CA ALA A 149 34.13 22.56 -18.59
C ALA A 149 33.70 23.99 -18.90
N VAL A 150 33.08 24.67 -17.93
CA VAL A 150 32.58 26.03 -18.09
C VAL A 150 33.68 27.04 -17.74
N ASP A 151 34.25 27.72 -18.72
CA ASP A 151 34.92 29.02 -18.51
C ASP A 151 33.88 30.14 -18.71
N PRO A 152 33.40 30.79 -17.63
CA PRO A 152 32.36 31.82 -17.74
C PRO A 152 32.77 33.01 -18.60
N SER A 153 34.07 33.29 -18.71
CA SER A 153 34.57 34.41 -19.52
C SER A 153 34.48 34.09 -21.02
N GLN A 154 34.78 32.85 -21.42
CA GLN A 154 34.64 32.41 -22.80
C GLN A 154 33.17 32.24 -23.20
N CYS A 155 32.35 31.68 -22.31
CA CYS A 155 30.91 31.61 -22.54
C CYS A 155 30.27 32.99 -22.65
N ALA A 156 30.73 33.99 -21.90
CA ALA A 156 30.23 35.36 -22.00
C ALA A 156 30.52 35.96 -23.37
N ILE A 157 31.72 35.72 -23.93
CA ILE A 157 32.06 36.14 -25.29
C ILE A 157 31.15 35.45 -26.31
N GLY A 158 30.97 34.13 -26.22
CA GLY A 158 30.08 33.38 -27.12
C GLY A 158 28.63 33.88 -27.05
N CYS A 159 28.14 34.12 -25.84
CA CYS A 159 26.79 34.65 -25.62
C CYS A 159 26.64 36.08 -26.14
N GLU A 160 27.50 37.02 -25.77
CA GLU A 160 27.30 38.45 -26.06
C GLU A 160 27.69 38.84 -27.49
N ARG A 161 28.79 38.27 -27.98
CA ARG A 161 29.41 38.67 -29.25
C ARG A 161 28.99 37.80 -30.42
N ASP A 162 28.98 36.48 -30.21
CA ASP A 162 28.75 35.51 -31.29
C ASP A 162 27.29 35.08 -31.40
N ALA A 163 26.43 35.61 -30.50
CA ALA A 163 25.02 35.27 -30.39
C ALA A 163 24.77 33.76 -30.27
N ASP A 164 25.65 33.05 -29.58
CA ASP A 164 25.48 31.62 -29.30
C ASP A 164 24.51 31.43 -28.14
N ASP A 165 23.29 30.99 -28.47
CA ASP A 165 22.21 30.74 -27.50
C ASP A 165 22.56 29.61 -26.51
N GLY A 166 23.34 28.61 -26.95
CA GLY A 166 23.84 27.53 -26.09
C GLY A 166 24.80 28.04 -25.03
N ALA A 167 25.69 28.97 -25.40
CA ALA A 167 26.61 29.63 -24.47
C ALA A 167 25.85 30.47 -23.42
N CYS A 168 24.80 31.19 -23.85
CA CYS A 168 23.96 31.94 -22.91
C CYS A 168 23.23 31.01 -21.92
N GLY A 169 22.63 29.91 -22.38
CA GLY A 169 21.94 28.95 -21.52
C GLY A 169 22.87 28.26 -20.50
N ILE A 170 24.13 27.99 -20.86
CA ILE A 170 25.15 27.47 -19.93
C ILE A 170 25.44 28.49 -18.82
N LEU A 171 25.60 29.77 -19.16
CA LEU A 171 25.84 30.83 -18.17
C LEU A 171 24.68 31.02 -17.20
N VAL A 172 23.44 30.95 -17.69
CA VAL A 172 22.24 31.05 -16.84
C VAL A 172 22.26 29.96 -15.76
N ARG A 173 22.48 28.70 -16.15
CA ARG A 173 22.58 27.58 -15.18
C ARG A 173 23.78 27.73 -14.24
N TYR A 174 24.92 28.16 -14.77
CA TYR A 174 26.14 28.37 -13.98
C TYR A 174 25.93 29.41 -12.87
N TYR A 175 25.41 30.59 -13.21
CA TYR A 175 25.17 31.64 -12.23
C TYR A 175 23.96 31.37 -11.33
N ALA A 176 22.96 30.62 -11.80
CA ALA A 176 21.87 30.16 -10.95
C ALA A 176 22.38 29.27 -9.82
N ALA A 177 23.36 28.40 -10.08
CA ALA A 177 23.99 27.56 -9.06
C ALA A 177 24.83 28.36 -8.04
N ALA A 178 25.35 29.53 -8.43
CA ALA A 178 26.07 30.44 -7.53
C ALA A 178 25.13 31.25 -6.61
N GLY A 179 23.83 31.20 -6.84
CA GLY A 179 22.80 31.90 -6.06
C GLY A 179 22.94 33.42 -6.13
N THR A 180 22.71 34.09 -5.00
CA THR A 180 22.66 35.56 -4.93
C THR A 180 24.00 36.26 -5.16
N ARG A 181 25.13 35.54 -5.08
CA ARG A 181 26.48 36.13 -5.26
C ARG A 181 26.72 36.70 -6.64
N ASP A 182 26.14 36.09 -7.67
CA ASP A 182 26.28 36.49 -9.06
C ASP A 182 24.94 36.89 -9.69
N ARG A 183 24.02 37.38 -8.86
CA ARG A 183 22.65 37.75 -9.27
C ARG A 183 22.60 38.66 -10.49
N GLU A 184 23.44 39.69 -10.55
CA GLU A 184 23.44 40.63 -11.67
C GLU A 184 23.81 39.94 -13.00
N ARG A 185 24.78 39.02 -12.96
CA ARG A 185 25.19 38.24 -14.13
C ARG A 185 24.11 37.25 -14.52
N LEU A 186 23.50 36.56 -13.55
CA LEU A 186 22.36 35.68 -13.78
C LEU A 186 21.23 36.42 -14.51
N LEU A 187 20.79 37.58 -13.98
CA LEU A 187 19.73 38.38 -14.58
C LEU A 187 20.08 38.88 -15.99
N HIS A 188 21.32 39.34 -16.18
CA HIS A 188 21.81 39.81 -17.47
C HIS A 188 21.77 38.71 -18.53
N PHE A 189 22.44 37.57 -18.28
CA PHE A 189 22.51 36.49 -19.27
C PHE A 189 21.15 35.82 -19.50
N ALA A 190 20.30 35.70 -18.47
CA ALA A 190 18.94 35.20 -18.63
C ALA A 190 18.08 36.13 -19.49
N THR A 191 18.23 37.46 -19.32
CA THR A 191 17.54 38.47 -20.16
C THR A 191 18.00 38.38 -21.61
N VAL A 192 19.31 38.34 -21.85
CA VAL A 192 19.88 38.23 -23.20
C VAL A 192 19.39 36.96 -23.91
N ALA A 193 19.42 35.81 -23.23
CA ALA A 193 18.94 34.55 -23.78
C ALA A 193 17.43 34.60 -24.10
N CYS A 194 16.61 35.10 -23.16
CA CYS A 194 15.18 35.22 -23.38
C CYS A 194 14.82 36.18 -24.53
N ASP A 195 15.56 37.30 -24.67
CA ASP A 195 15.38 38.27 -25.75
C ASP A 195 15.72 37.72 -27.13
N ARG A 196 16.51 36.65 -27.20
CA ARG A 196 16.78 35.90 -28.42
C ARG A 196 15.82 34.74 -28.67
N GLY A 197 14.87 34.52 -27.76
CA GLY A 197 13.84 33.49 -27.91
C GLY A 197 14.18 32.17 -27.22
N ASP A 198 15.22 32.09 -26.39
CA ASP A 198 15.45 30.93 -25.54
C ASP A 198 14.29 30.78 -24.54
N ALA A 199 13.48 29.75 -24.77
CA ALA A 199 12.26 29.50 -24.00
C ALA A 199 12.56 29.09 -22.54
N VAL A 200 13.68 28.40 -22.30
CA VAL A 200 14.08 27.97 -20.96
C VAL A 200 14.52 29.18 -20.15
N ALA A 201 15.35 30.05 -20.72
CA ALA A 201 15.79 31.28 -20.08
C ALA A 201 14.63 32.25 -19.81
N CYS A 202 13.66 32.37 -20.71
CA CYS A 202 12.41 33.08 -20.41
C CYS A 202 11.66 32.46 -19.23
N GLY A 203 11.61 31.12 -19.17
CA GLY A 203 11.05 30.42 -18.01
C GLY A 203 11.78 30.74 -16.71
N ASP A 204 13.11 30.78 -16.75
CA ASP A 204 13.95 31.06 -15.58
C ASP A 204 13.80 32.51 -15.10
N LEU A 205 13.70 33.49 -16.01
CA LEU A 205 13.37 34.88 -15.65
C LEU A 205 12.01 35.00 -14.96
N GLY A 206 11.03 34.23 -15.41
CA GLY A 206 9.72 34.17 -14.77
C GLY A 206 9.80 33.64 -13.34
N ALA A 207 10.60 32.59 -13.11
CA ALA A 207 10.84 32.04 -11.77
C ALA A 207 11.63 33.02 -10.89
N ILE A 208 12.70 33.63 -11.42
CA ILE A 208 13.50 34.63 -10.73
C ILE A 208 12.63 35.82 -10.31
N ALA A 209 11.70 36.28 -11.17
CA ALA A 209 10.80 37.39 -10.84
C ALA A 209 9.86 37.11 -9.64
N LEU A 210 9.66 35.84 -9.26
CA LEU A 210 8.88 35.44 -8.09
C LEU A 210 9.75 35.20 -6.85
N ASP A 211 11.06 35.09 -7.00
CA ASP A 211 12.02 34.86 -5.93
C ASP A 211 12.66 36.19 -5.50
N PRO A 212 12.40 36.67 -4.27
CA PRO A 212 12.95 37.96 -3.81
C PRO A 212 14.47 37.99 -3.66
N GLU A 213 15.08 36.85 -3.37
CA GLU A 213 16.52 36.75 -3.17
C GLU A 213 17.24 36.84 -4.52
N LEU A 214 16.74 36.08 -5.51
CA LEU A 214 17.28 36.04 -6.87
C LEU A 214 16.90 37.26 -7.71
N SER A 215 15.74 37.88 -7.49
CA SER A 215 15.39 39.13 -8.21
C SER A 215 15.94 40.38 -7.53
N GLY A 216 16.16 40.34 -6.22
CA GLY A 216 16.46 41.53 -5.43
C GLY A 216 15.30 42.49 -5.25
N ALA A 217 14.07 42.04 -5.52
CA ALA A 217 12.85 42.83 -5.42
C ALA A 217 11.70 41.99 -4.83
N PRO A 218 10.62 42.60 -4.32
CA PRO A 218 9.42 41.84 -3.97
C PRO A 218 8.89 41.03 -5.17
N PRO A 219 8.20 39.89 -4.96
CA PRO A 219 7.70 39.04 -6.04
C PRO A 219 6.82 39.83 -7.02
N ASP A 220 7.18 39.81 -8.30
CA ASP A 220 6.44 40.47 -9.37
C ASP A 220 5.75 39.44 -10.25
N ARG A 221 4.50 39.13 -9.88
CA ARG A 221 3.69 38.13 -10.57
C ARG A 221 3.32 38.54 -11.99
N ALA A 222 3.11 39.83 -12.26
CA ALA A 222 2.74 40.31 -13.59
C ALA A 222 3.90 40.13 -14.58
N ARG A 223 5.10 40.51 -14.15
CA ARG A 223 6.33 40.32 -14.92
C ARG A 223 6.65 38.83 -15.11
N ALA A 224 6.49 38.02 -14.07
CA ALA A 224 6.67 36.57 -14.16
C ALA A 224 5.75 35.95 -15.23
N LEU A 225 4.46 36.31 -15.24
CA LEU A 225 3.51 35.81 -16.25
C LEU A 225 3.86 36.26 -17.67
N THR A 226 4.44 37.45 -17.85
CA THR A 226 4.91 37.91 -19.16
C THR A 226 6.07 37.05 -19.67
N TYR A 227 7.05 36.76 -18.80
CA TYR A 227 8.15 35.87 -19.17
C TYR A 227 7.70 34.43 -19.41
N TYR A 228 6.78 33.90 -18.59
CA TYR A 228 6.19 32.59 -18.83
C TYR A 228 5.41 32.53 -20.13
N GLN A 229 4.72 33.61 -20.54
CA GLN A 229 4.06 33.69 -21.83
C GLN A 229 5.08 33.55 -22.98
N ARG A 230 6.18 34.30 -22.94
CA ARG A 230 7.28 34.19 -23.92
C ARG A 230 7.87 32.79 -23.95
N ALA A 231 8.09 32.18 -22.78
CA ALA A 231 8.58 30.81 -22.66
C ALA A 231 7.62 29.79 -23.27
N CYS A 232 6.31 29.91 -22.98
CA CYS A 232 5.27 29.06 -23.54
C CYS A 232 5.23 29.19 -25.07
N ASP A 233 5.32 30.42 -25.60
CA ASP A 233 5.37 30.73 -27.03
C ASP A 233 6.64 30.22 -27.72
N GLY A 234 7.76 30.17 -27.00
CA GLY A 234 9.01 29.54 -27.43
C GLY A 234 9.05 28.01 -27.29
N GLY A 235 7.98 27.36 -26.83
CA GLY A 235 7.89 25.89 -26.73
C GLY A 235 8.28 25.29 -25.38
N ALA A 236 8.54 26.10 -24.34
CA ALA A 236 8.67 25.60 -22.98
C ALA A 236 7.27 25.32 -22.38
N LEU A 237 6.69 24.19 -22.78
CA LEU A 237 5.27 23.90 -22.60
C LEU A 237 4.84 23.77 -21.12
N THR A 238 5.76 23.45 -20.20
CA THR A 238 5.50 23.47 -18.74
C THR A 238 5.15 24.87 -18.25
N ARG A 239 5.67 25.92 -18.90
CA ARG A 239 5.35 27.31 -18.56
C ARG A 239 3.95 27.71 -19.01
N CYS A 240 3.37 27.06 -20.02
CA CYS A 240 1.96 27.23 -20.37
C CYS A 240 1.04 26.82 -19.20
N VAL A 241 1.38 25.74 -18.50
CA VAL A 241 0.67 25.23 -17.32
C VAL A 241 0.85 26.19 -16.13
N ALA A 242 2.09 26.68 -15.93
CA ALA A 242 2.40 27.64 -14.86
C ALA A 242 1.62 28.96 -14.98
N ILE A 243 1.32 29.43 -16.20
CA ILE A 243 0.45 30.60 -16.41
C ILE A 243 -0.95 30.33 -15.88
N VAL A 244 -1.52 29.16 -16.20
CA VAL A 244 -2.89 28.80 -15.81
C VAL A 244 -3.00 28.61 -14.29
N ALA A 245 -2.04 27.92 -13.69
CA ALA A 245 -1.97 27.74 -12.25
C ALA A 245 -1.65 29.06 -11.52
N GLY A 246 -0.82 29.90 -12.14
CA GLY A 246 -0.33 31.16 -11.60
C GLY A 246 -1.26 32.34 -11.80
N THR A 247 -2.37 32.23 -12.53
CA THR A 247 -3.27 33.38 -12.72
C THR A 247 -4.42 33.35 -11.70
N PRO A 248 -4.77 34.47 -11.03
CA PRO A 248 -5.92 34.50 -10.13
C PRO A 248 -7.25 34.11 -10.80
N ARG A 249 -8.25 33.74 -9.98
CA ARG A 249 -9.60 33.45 -10.49
C ARG A 249 -10.19 34.70 -11.16
N GLY A 250 -10.86 34.53 -12.30
CA GLY A 250 -11.48 35.63 -13.05
C GLY A 250 -10.52 36.51 -13.87
N ALA A 251 -9.19 36.40 -13.66
CA ALA A 251 -8.19 37.14 -14.44
C ALA A 251 -7.75 36.41 -15.73
N LEU A 252 -8.12 35.13 -15.86
CA LEU A 252 -7.95 34.33 -17.07
C LEU A 252 -9.31 33.69 -17.38
N ASP A 253 -9.84 33.96 -18.57
CA ASP A 253 -11.05 33.32 -19.05
C ASP A 253 -10.79 31.85 -19.40
N ASP A 254 -11.88 31.06 -19.45
CA ASP A 254 -11.79 29.61 -19.65
C ASP A 254 -11.25 29.23 -21.03
N ALA A 255 -11.48 30.05 -22.06
CA ALA A 255 -11.02 29.77 -23.42
C ALA A 255 -9.50 29.97 -23.54
N ALA A 256 -8.96 31.03 -22.95
CA ALA A 256 -7.53 31.30 -22.88
C ALA A 256 -6.81 30.25 -22.02
N ALA A 257 -7.41 29.86 -20.89
CA ALA A 257 -6.88 28.77 -20.06
C ALA A 257 -6.84 27.45 -20.84
N ASP A 258 -7.93 27.09 -21.53
CA ASP A 258 -7.99 25.86 -22.32
C ASP A 258 -6.97 25.86 -23.46
N ALA A 259 -6.76 26.98 -24.14
CA ALA A 259 -5.76 27.09 -25.21
C ALA A 259 -4.32 26.89 -24.69
N LEU A 260 -3.99 27.45 -23.51
CA LEU A 260 -2.70 27.24 -22.85
C LEU A 260 -2.52 25.79 -22.41
N LEU A 261 -3.57 25.17 -21.86
CA LEU A 261 -3.52 23.77 -21.44
C LEU A 261 -3.50 22.79 -22.63
N GLU A 262 -4.10 23.11 -23.77
CA GLU A 262 -3.92 22.29 -24.98
C GLU A 262 -2.47 22.28 -25.44
N ARG A 263 -1.80 23.44 -25.38
CA ARG A 263 -0.36 23.51 -25.67
C ARG A 263 0.47 22.85 -24.57
N GLY A 264 0.05 22.96 -23.31
CA GLY A 264 0.80 22.54 -22.12
C GLY A 264 0.58 21.10 -21.66
N CYS A 265 -0.52 20.45 -22.04
CA CYS A 265 -0.98 19.20 -21.43
C CYS A 265 -1.49 18.16 -22.45
N ALA A 266 -1.57 18.49 -23.75
CA ALA A 266 -2.03 17.54 -24.75
C ALA A 266 -1.08 16.35 -24.94
N GLY A 267 -1.62 15.25 -25.46
CA GLY A 267 -0.86 14.04 -25.76
C GLY A 267 -0.42 13.27 -24.52
N ASP A 268 0.84 12.87 -24.51
CA ASP A 268 1.53 12.12 -23.44
C ASP A 268 1.71 12.92 -22.14
N ARG A 269 1.59 14.25 -22.19
CA ARG A 269 1.80 15.13 -21.03
C ARG A 269 0.59 15.30 -20.12
N ARG A 270 -0.53 14.62 -20.39
CA ARG A 270 -1.70 14.63 -19.51
C ARG A 270 -1.40 14.12 -18.11
N ALA A 271 -0.56 13.08 -18.00
CA ALA A 271 -0.14 12.54 -16.71
C ALA A 271 0.68 13.57 -15.92
N THR A 272 1.62 14.25 -16.58
CA THR A 272 2.40 15.33 -15.97
C THR A 272 1.51 16.47 -15.47
N CYS A 273 0.52 16.90 -16.26
CA CYS A 273 -0.42 17.93 -15.80
C CYS A 273 -1.32 17.49 -14.65
N ARG A 274 -1.56 16.18 -14.49
CA ARG A 274 -2.25 15.64 -13.32
C ARG A 274 -1.38 15.82 -12.06
N GLU A 275 -0.09 15.52 -12.17
CA GLU A 275 0.88 15.76 -11.10
C GLU A 275 1.01 17.24 -10.75
N ASP A 276 1.05 18.12 -11.74
CA ASP A 276 1.03 19.58 -11.53
C ASP A 276 -0.23 20.01 -10.76
N GLY A 277 -1.37 19.41 -11.06
CA GLY A 277 -2.63 19.63 -10.33
C GLY A 277 -2.54 19.19 -8.86
N TYR A 278 -1.95 18.02 -8.60
CA TYR A 278 -1.72 17.54 -7.23
C TYR A 278 -0.76 18.45 -6.47
N GLU A 279 0.31 18.90 -7.12
CA GLU A 279 1.27 19.83 -6.53
C GLU A 279 0.63 21.17 -6.20
N ALA A 280 -0.12 21.75 -7.14
CA ALA A 280 -0.86 22.98 -6.92
C ALA A 280 -1.80 22.86 -5.70
N ARG A 281 -2.50 21.73 -5.56
CA ARG A 281 -3.37 21.47 -4.40
C ARG A 281 -2.58 21.36 -3.10
N ARG A 282 -1.46 20.63 -3.07
CA ARG A 282 -0.58 20.53 -1.88
C ARG A 282 0.00 21.88 -1.47
N ALA A 283 0.27 22.75 -2.43
CA ALA A 283 0.74 24.12 -2.21
C ALA A 283 -0.39 25.10 -1.80
N GLY A 284 -1.64 24.63 -1.65
CA GLY A 284 -2.79 25.49 -1.33
C GLY A 284 -3.32 26.33 -2.50
N ASN A 285 -2.78 26.16 -3.71
CA ASN A 285 -3.26 26.83 -4.92
C ASN A 285 -4.47 26.09 -5.51
N LEU A 286 -5.61 26.19 -4.82
CA LEU A 286 -6.85 25.51 -5.22
C LEU A 286 -7.41 26.00 -6.56
N VAL A 287 -7.23 27.29 -6.90
CA VAL A 287 -7.69 27.84 -8.18
C VAL A 287 -6.92 27.24 -9.35
N GLY A 288 -5.59 27.13 -9.22
CA GLY A 288 -4.76 26.50 -10.23
C GLY A 288 -5.09 25.02 -10.41
N ALA A 289 -5.18 24.28 -9.30
CA ALA A 289 -5.58 22.88 -9.30
C ALA A 289 -6.97 22.67 -9.93
N TYR A 290 -7.95 23.51 -9.58
CA TYR A 290 -9.29 23.47 -10.14
C TYR A 290 -9.29 23.58 -11.67
N ARG A 291 -8.54 24.53 -12.24
CA ARG A 291 -8.46 24.69 -13.71
C ARG A 291 -7.85 23.47 -14.39
N LEU A 292 -6.76 22.94 -13.83
CA LEU A 292 -6.08 21.75 -14.36
C LEU A 292 -7.00 20.54 -14.36
N PHE A 293 -7.60 20.24 -13.21
CA PHE A 293 -8.50 19.10 -13.06
C PHE A 293 -9.81 19.27 -13.85
N SER A 294 -10.32 20.51 -13.98
CA SER A 294 -11.46 20.83 -14.84
C SER A 294 -11.17 20.53 -16.31
N TRP A 295 -9.99 20.93 -16.80
CA TRP A 295 -9.56 20.67 -18.17
C TRP A 295 -9.32 19.18 -18.45
N LEU A 296 -8.66 18.49 -17.50
CA LEU A 296 -8.41 17.04 -17.56
C LEU A 296 -9.74 16.26 -17.59
N CYS A 297 -10.67 16.61 -16.71
CA CYS A 297 -11.97 15.96 -16.63
C CYS A 297 -12.77 16.08 -17.94
N ARG A 298 -12.79 17.27 -18.57
CA ARG A 298 -13.42 17.48 -19.89
C ARG A 298 -12.83 16.58 -20.99
N ARG A 299 -11.59 16.09 -20.81
CA ARG A 299 -10.86 15.23 -21.76
C ARG A 299 -10.88 13.75 -21.40
N GLY A 300 -11.75 13.35 -20.48
CA GLY A 300 -11.95 11.96 -20.11
C GLY A 300 -10.93 11.42 -19.10
N ASP A 301 -10.21 12.29 -18.39
CA ASP A 301 -9.34 11.88 -17.30
C ASP A 301 -10.17 11.67 -16.01
N GLY A 302 -10.37 10.41 -15.63
CA GLY A 302 -11.21 10.05 -14.49
C GLY A 302 -10.67 10.56 -13.15
N ASP A 303 -9.36 10.48 -12.93
CA ASP A 303 -8.75 10.95 -11.68
C ASP A 303 -8.79 12.48 -11.58
N GLY A 304 -8.63 13.18 -12.71
CA GLY A 304 -8.86 14.61 -12.79
C GLY A 304 -10.30 14.99 -12.43
N CYS A 305 -11.31 14.24 -12.90
CA CYS A 305 -12.69 14.45 -12.47
C CYS A 305 -12.87 14.21 -10.95
N ASN A 306 -12.22 13.18 -10.38
CA ASN A 306 -12.28 12.91 -8.95
C ASN A 306 -11.69 14.06 -8.13
N GLU A 307 -10.51 14.54 -8.48
CA GLU A 307 -9.85 15.62 -7.74
C GLU A 307 -10.56 16.97 -7.92
N LEU A 308 -11.17 17.21 -9.08
CA LEU A 308 -12.07 18.34 -9.27
C LEU A 308 -13.23 18.32 -8.26
N GLY A 309 -13.88 17.16 -8.11
CA GLY A 309 -14.93 16.98 -7.11
C GLY A 309 -14.44 17.20 -5.68
N ARG A 310 -13.22 16.76 -5.36
CA ARG A 310 -12.61 16.97 -4.03
C ARG A 310 -12.36 18.44 -3.71
N ILE A 311 -12.01 19.24 -4.70
CA ILE A 311 -11.84 20.70 -4.51
C ILE A 311 -13.21 21.36 -4.30
N GLN A 312 -14.24 20.93 -5.04
CA GLN A 312 -15.57 21.51 -5.01
C GLN A 312 -16.33 21.27 -3.70
N VAL A 313 -15.92 20.31 -2.87
CA VAL A 313 -16.53 20.06 -1.55
C VAL A 313 -15.86 20.83 -0.42
N LEU A 314 -14.69 21.45 -0.67
CA LEU A 314 -14.00 22.26 0.33
C LEU A 314 -14.75 23.58 0.52
N ASP A 315 -14.67 24.14 1.73
CA ASP A 315 -15.18 25.48 2.02
C ASP A 315 -14.40 26.55 1.23
N GLY A 316 -15.10 27.60 0.80
CA GLY A 316 -14.52 28.77 0.12
C GLY A 316 -15.12 29.04 -1.26
N ASP A 317 -14.44 29.87 -2.06
CA ASP A 317 -14.93 30.38 -3.35
C ASP A 317 -15.13 29.31 -4.45
N LEU A 318 -14.61 28.11 -4.20
CA LEU A 318 -14.70 26.95 -5.10
C LEU A 318 -15.77 25.95 -4.65
N HIS A 319 -16.43 26.18 -3.51
CA HIS A 319 -17.44 25.29 -2.95
C HIS A 319 -18.68 25.20 -3.85
N ASP A 320 -18.96 24.01 -4.37
CA ASP A 320 -20.14 23.67 -5.17
C ASP A 320 -20.43 22.16 -5.03
N PRO A 321 -21.22 21.74 -4.03
CA PRO A 321 -21.47 20.32 -3.75
C PRO A 321 -22.24 19.62 -4.87
N ASP A 322 -23.10 20.34 -5.60
CA ASP A 322 -23.83 19.80 -6.74
C ASP A 322 -22.90 19.55 -7.93
N ALA A 323 -21.96 20.47 -8.18
CA ALA A 323 -20.91 20.23 -9.17
C ALA A 323 -19.98 19.10 -8.75
N ALA A 324 -19.65 18.97 -7.46
CA ALA A 324 -18.84 17.86 -6.97
C ALA A 324 -19.49 16.51 -7.25
N LEU A 325 -20.80 16.37 -7.01
CA LEU A 325 -21.56 15.17 -7.35
C LEU A 325 -21.48 14.83 -8.84
N ARG A 326 -21.60 15.82 -9.72
CA ARG A 326 -21.44 15.62 -11.17
C ARG A 326 -20.01 15.22 -11.55
N SER A 327 -19.01 15.84 -10.93
CA SER A 327 -17.59 15.52 -11.13
C SER A 327 -17.27 14.09 -10.69
N TYR A 328 -17.75 13.66 -9.53
CA TYR A 328 -17.57 12.27 -9.06
C TYR A 328 -18.35 11.26 -9.90
N ALA A 329 -19.57 11.58 -10.33
CA ALA A 329 -20.33 10.74 -11.25
C ALA A 329 -19.57 10.52 -12.56
N ARG A 330 -19.05 11.60 -13.14
CA ARG A 330 -18.23 11.54 -14.35
C ARG A 330 -16.92 10.77 -14.12
N ALA A 331 -16.27 10.97 -12.99
CA ALA A 331 -15.07 10.21 -12.60
C ALA A 331 -15.35 8.70 -12.57
N CYS A 332 -16.49 8.32 -11.98
CA CYS A 332 -16.91 6.92 -11.89
C CYS A 332 -17.23 6.32 -13.27
N GLU A 333 -17.93 7.06 -14.15
CA GLU A 333 -18.15 6.65 -15.56
C GLU A 333 -16.83 6.43 -16.31
N LEU A 334 -15.81 7.22 -16.00
CA LEU A 334 -14.45 7.12 -16.55
C LEU A 334 -13.59 6.08 -15.81
N SER A 335 -14.21 5.18 -15.04
CA SER A 335 -13.55 4.11 -14.30
C SER A 335 -12.55 4.57 -13.23
N SER A 336 -12.65 5.81 -12.75
CA SER A 336 -11.89 6.24 -11.57
C SER A 336 -12.52 5.65 -10.31
N ARG A 337 -11.78 4.76 -9.67
CA ARG A 337 -12.25 4.01 -8.49
C ARG A 337 -12.50 4.94 -7.30
N PHE A 338 -11.60 5.89 -7.06
CA PHE A 338 -11.79 6.93 -6.04
C PHE A 338 -12.99 7.84 -6.37
N GLY A 339 -13.22 8.12 -7.66
CA GLY A 339 -14.41 8.83 -8.11
C GLY A 339 -15.70 8.11 -7.73
N CYS A 340 -15.76 6.80 -7.93
CA CYS A 340 -16.88 5.96 -7.52
C CYS A 340 -17.07 5.91 -5.99
N VAL A 341 -15.99 5.79 -5.21
CA VAL A 341 -16.07 5.82 -3.73
C VAL A 341 -16.59 7.17 -3.24
N ASN A 342 -16.03 8.28 -3.73
CA ASN A 342 -16.45 9.62 -3.31
C ASN A 342 -17.90 9.94 -3.74
N LEU A 343 -18.32 9.47 -4.91
CA LEU A 343 -19.73 9.53 -5.33
C LEU A 343 -20.64 8.79 -4.35
N ALA A 344 -20.26 7.58 -3.96
CA ALA A 344 -21.04 6.77 -3.04
C ALA A 344 -21.15 7.43 -1.66
N ILE A 345 -20.03 7.89 -1.10
CA ILE A 345 -20.02 8.57 0.20
C ILE A 345 -20.95 9.79 0.16
N LYS A 346 -20.89 10.61 -0.88
CA LYS A 346 -21.78 11.78 -1.01
C LYS A 346 -23.26 11.39 -1.11
N ARG A 347 -23.59 10.28 -1.78
CA ARG A 347 -24.95 9.74 -1.82
C ARG A 347 -25.42 9.21 -0.46
N LEU A 348 -24.51 8.71 0.38
CA LEU A 348 -24.79 8.25 1.76
C LEU A 348 -24.86 9.40 2.78
N GLU A 349 -24.29 10.55 2.45
CA GLU A 349 -24.39 11.79 3.23
C GLU A 349 -25.64 12.61 2.89
N ALA A 350 -26.32 12.30 1.78
CA ALA A 350 -27.56 12.95 1.41
C ALA A 350 -28.68 12.67 2.43
N GLU A 351 -29.65 13.59 2.53
CA GLU A 351 -30.82 13.47 3.39
C GLU A 351 -32.11 13.51 2.54
N PRO A 352 -32.80 12.37 2.33
CA PRO A 352 -32.44 11.01 2.74
C PRO A 352 -31.31 10.39 1.89
N PRO A 353 -30.57 9.38 2.42
CA PRO A 353 -29.47 8.77 1.69
C PRO A 353 -29.97 7.91 0.52
N ASP A 354 -29.29 8.00 -0.62
CA ASP A 354 -29.55 7.16 -1.79
C ASP A 354 -28.71 5.88 -1.73
N LEU A 355 -29.22 4.90 -0.96
CA LEU A 355 -28.53 3.63 -0.69
C LEU A 355 -28.27 2.83 -1.96
N GLU A 356 -29.25 2.77 -2.87
CA GLU A 356 -29.14 1.96 -4.08
C GLU A 356 -28.09 2.52 -5.03
N ALA A 357 -28.10 3.84 -5.27
CA ALA A 357 -27.12 4.45 -6.15
C ALA A 357 -25.73 4.51 -5.49
N ALA A 358 -25.65 4.65 -4.16
CA ALA A 358 -24.37 4.54 -3.45
C ALA A 358 -23.77 3.14 -3.59
N ARG A 359 -24.57 2.09 -3.34
CA ARG A 359 -24.10 0.70 -3.42
C ARG A 359 -23.67 0.32 -4.83
N ARG A 360 -24.36 0.79 -5.88
CA ARG A 360 -23.92 0.62 -7.27
C ARG A 360 -22.55 1.25 -7.54
N ALA A 361 -22.33 2.47 -7.06
CA ALA A 361 -21.03 3.13 -7.20
C ALA A 361 -19.92 2.40 -6.42
N LEU A 362 -20.18 1.95 -5.19
CA LEU A 362 -19.23 1.14 -4.41
C LEU A 362 -18.92 -0.18 -5.10
N ALA A 363 -19.94 -0.85 -5.61
CA ALA A 363 -19.80 -2.07 -6.38
C ALA A 363 -18.83 -1.86 -7.55
N ASP A 364 -19.01 -0.78 -8.32
CA ASP A 364 -18.14 -0.41 -9.44
C ASP A 364 -16.71 -0.05 -9.00
N ALA A 365 -16.55 0.68 -7.90
CA ALA A 365 -15.24 0.94 -7.30
C ALA A 365 -14.50 -0.36 -6.94
N CYS A 366 -15.24 -1.35 -6.46
CA CYS A 366 -14.74 -2.65 -6.01
C CYS A 366 -14.78 -3.72 -7.12
N ALA A 367 -15.00 -3.39 -8.40
CA ALA A 367 -14.82 -4.34 -9.51
C ALA A 367 -13.32 -4.62 -9.75
N SER A 368 -12.96 -5.84 -10.15
CA SER A 368 -11.61 -6.42 -10.07
C SER A 368 -10.52 -5.82 -10.98
N GLY A 369 -9.28 -5.86 -10.47
CA GLY A 369 -7.97 -5.77 -11.15
C GLY A 369 -6.86 -6.12 -10.14
N ASP A 370 -5.64 -6.47 -10.60
CA ASP A 370 -4.51 -6.85 -9.71
C ASP A 370 -4.07 -5.70 -8.77
N ASP A 371 -4.39 -4.45 -9.14
CA ASP A 371 -4.27 -3.25 -8.31
C ASP A 371 -5.64 -2.82 -7.73
N ALA A 372 -6.42 -3.74 -7.16
CA ALA A 372 -7.71 -3.42 -6.54
C ALA A 372 -7.54 -2.42 -5.39
N ILE A 373 -8.36 -1.37 -5.35
CA ILE A 373 -8.61 -0.67 -4.08
C ILE A 373 -9.04 -1.74 -3.07
N ASP A 374 -8.37 -1.78 -1.93
CA ASP A 374 -8.75 -2.67 -0.85
C ASP A 374 -10.03 -2.15 -0.18
N CYS A 375 -11.18 -2.45 -0.79
CA CYS A 375 -12.48 -2.08 -0.24
C CYS A 375 -12.72 -2.68 1.16
N ARG A 376 -11.99 -3.73 1.53
CA ARG A 376 -11.94 -4.25 2.91
C ARG A 376 -11.34 -3.20 3.83
N GLN A 377 -10.16 -2.68 3.49
CA GLN A 377 -9.50 -1.63 4.26
C GLN A 377 -10.35 -0.35 4.33
N ILE A 378 -10.96 0.09 3.22
CA ILE A 378 -11.85 1.27 3.25
C ILE A 378 -13.03 1.06 4.19
N ALA A 379 -13.63 -0.13 4.22
CA ALA A 379 -14.71 -0.43 5.16
C ALA A 379 -14.22 -0.38 6.62
N LEU A 380 -13.02 -0.92 6.90
CA LEU A 380 -12.41 -0.86 8.23
C LEU A 380 -12.12 0.58 8.67
N ASP A 381 -11.65 1.43 7.75
CA ASP A 381 -11.34 2.84 8.02
C ASP A 381 -12.59 3.74 8.07
N ALA A 382 -13.74 3.26 7.61
CA ALA A 382 -14.96 4.06 7.56
C ALA A 382 -15.49 4.34 8.98
N GLU A 383 -15.56 5.63 9.35
CA GLU A 383 -16.03 6.07 10.66
C GLU A 383 -17.54 5.87 10.85
N ARG A 384 -18.34 6.14 9.80
CA ARG A 384 -19.81 6.00 9.84
C ARG A 384 -20.24 4.55 9.60
N GLU A 385 -21.05 4.00 10.51
CA GLU A 385 -21.58 2.62 10.39
C GLU A 385 -22.36 2.40 9.09
N LEU A 386 -23.15 3.39 8.64
CA LEU A 386 -23.89 3.32 7.38
C LEU A 386 -22.94 3.14 6.18
N THR A 387 -21.87 3.93 6.14
CA THR A 387 -20.87 3.84 5.06
C THR A 387 -20.18 2.49 5.06
N ARG A 388 -19.72 2.04 6.24
CA ARG A 388 -19.12 0.72 6.42
C ARG A 388 -20.05 -0.40 5.95
N ARG A 389 -21.32 -0.37 6.36
CA ARG A 389 -22.35 -1.35 5.98
C ARG A 389 -22.51 -1.46 4.48
N GLU A 390 -22.66 -0.33 3.78
CA GLU A 390 -22.91 -0.35 2.34
C GLU A 390 -21.67 -0.77 1.54
N ILE A 391 -20.46 -0.51 2.03
CA ILE A 391 -19.22 -1.03 1.42
C ILE A 391 -19.14 -2.55 1.55
N TRP A 392 -19.42 -3.10 2.74
CA TRP A 392 -19.48 -4.54 2.93
C TRP A 392 -20.56 -5.19 2.07
N LEU A 393 -21.74 -4.57 2.02
CA LEU A 393 -22.86 -5.10 1.26
C LEU A 393 -22.58 -5.07 -0.26
N ALA A 394 -21.92 -4.03 -0.77
CA ALA A 394 -21.49 -3.98 -2.16
C ALA A 394 -20.52 -5.11 -2.53
N GLN A 395 -19.58 -5.44 -1.63
CA GLN A 395 -18.64 -6.56 -1.81
C GLN A 395 -19.36 -7.91 -1.74
N CYS A 396 -20.26 -8.08 -0.76
CA CYS A 396 -21.11 -9.24 -0.60
C CYS A 396 -21.91 -9.55 -1.88
N GLU A 397 -22.64 -8.57 -2.40
CA GLU A 397 -23.59 -8.77 -3.52
C GLU A 397 -22.88 -8.99 -4.86
N ARG A 398 -21.73 -8.36 -5.10
CA ARG A 398 -21.03 -8.43 -6.40
C ARG A 398 -19.97 -9.50 -6.51
N ARG A 399 -19.21 -9.76 -5.44
CA ARG A 399 -18.10 -10.71 -5.45
C ARG A 399 -18.46 -12.06 -4.82
N ALA A 400 -19.67 -12.17 -4.25
CA ALA A 400 -20.00 -13.26 -3.34
C ALA A 400 -18.93 -13.41 -2.24
N ASP A 401 -18.37 -12.28 -1.79
CA ASP A 401 -17.40 -12.27 -0.69
C ASP A 401 -18.16 -12.58 0.61
N VAL A 402 -17.96 -13.81 1.06
CA VAL A 402 -18.68 -14.39 2.19
C VAL A 402 -18.31 -13.69 3.51
N ASP A 403 -17.06 -13.24 3.66
CA ASP A 403 -16.62 -12.47 4.82
C ASP A 403 -17.33 -11.11 4.83
N ALA A 404 -17.36 -10.43 3.69
CA ALA A 404 -18.05 -9.15 3.56
C ALA A 404 -19.57 -9.28 3.84
N CYS A 405 -20.20 -10.38 3.43
CA CYS A 405 -21.59 -10.66 3.79
C CYS A 405 -21.78 -10.79 5.31
N ASN A 406 -20.86 -11.49 5.99
CA ASN A 406 -20.89 -11.62 7.45
C ASN A 406 -20.70 -10.25 8.14
N GLU A 407 -19.74 -9.43 7.69
CA GLU A 407 -19.49 -8.11 8.29
C GLU A 407 -20.67 -7.15 8.08
N ALA A 408 -21.28 -7.13 6.89
CA ALA A 408 -22.51 -6.39 6.66
C ALA A 408 -23.64 -6.85 7.60
N ALA A 409 -23.79 -8.16 7.78
CA ALA A 409 -24.81 -8.75 8.64
C ALA A 409 -24.61 -8.39 10.12
N VAL A 410 -23.37 -8.29 10.60
CA VAL A 410 -23.07 -7.82 11.97
C VAL A 410 -23.61 -6.42 12.19
N ILE A 411 -23.41 -5.49 11.24
CA ILE A 411 -23.93 -4.13 11.35
C ILE A 411 -25.47 -4.12 11.30
N PHE A 412 -26.08 -4.89 10.39
CA PHE A 412 -27.54 -5.04 10.39
C PHE A 412 -28.10 -5.62 11.70
N TYR A 413 -27.34 -6.47 12.39
CA TYR A 413 -27.78 -7.10 13.63
C TYR A 413 -27.63 -6.18 14.85
N ALA A 414 -26.48 -5.51 14.96
CA ALA A 414 -26.03 -4.88 16.20
C ALA A 414 -25.46 -3.46 16.04
N ALA A 415 -25.81 -2.74 14.96
CA ALA A 415 -25.44 -1.33 14.82
C ALA A 415 -25.84 -0.51 16.07
N GLU A 416 -24.94 0.40 16.47
CA GLU A 416 -25.20 1.33 17.57
C GLU A 416 -26.41 2.19 17.25
N ASP A 417 -26.44 2.73 16.02
CA ASP A 417 -27.62 3.41 15.49
C ASP A 417 -28.75 2.40 15.19
N ALA A 418 -29.82 2.49 15.98
CA ALA A 418 -31.00 1.65 15.84
C ALA A 418 -31.66 1.75 14.46
N SER A 419 -31.52 2.88 13.76
CA SER A 419 -32.08 3.08 12.42
C SER A 419 -31.39 2.22 11.35
N LEU A 420 -30.17 1.75 11.62
CA LEU A 420 -29.41 0.90 10.73
C LEU A 420 -29.67 -0.60 10.94
N ARG A 421 -30.33 -0.97 12.04
CA ARG A 421 -30.59 -2.37 12.39
C ARG A 421 -31.74 -2.95 11.56
N ASP A 422 -31.47 -4.10 10.94
CA ASP A 422 -32.45 -4.96 10.31
C ASP A 422 -32.09 -6.42 10.62
N ARG A 423 -32.66 -6.93 11.72
CA ARG A 423 -32.38 -8.29 12.20
C ARG A 423 -32.85 -9.37 11.23
N ALA A 424 -33.89 -9.10 10.44
CA ALA A 424 -34.36 -10.05 9.43
C ALA A 424 -33.32 -10.17 8.31
N ARG A 425 -32.83 -9.05 7.81
CA ARG A 425 -31.77 -9.02 6.80
C ARG A 425 -30.47 -9.62 7.31
N ALA A 426 -30.09 -9.34 8.56
CA ALA A 426 -28.92 -9.95 9.19
C ALA A 426 -29.00 -11.48 9.21
N ARG A 427 -30.16 -12.05 9.56
CA ARG A 427 -30.38 -13.51 9.53
C ARG A 427 -30.17 -14.11 8.16
N GLU A 428 -30.73 -13.49 7.13
CA GLU A 428 -30.59 -13.97 5.75
C GLU A 428 -29.13 -14.01 5.33
N LEU A 429 -28.38 -12.93 5.61
CA LEU A 429 -26.98 -12.81 5.25
C LEU A 429 -26.10 -13.80 6.04
N PHE A 430 -26.29 -13.92 7.36
CA PHE A 430 -25.56 -14.92 8.16
C PHE A 430 -25.88 -16.35 7.71
N ALA A 431 -27.14 -16.64 7.41
CA ALA A 431 -27.54 -17.96 6.91
C ALA A 431 -26.88 -18.26 5.56
N ALA A 432 -26.92 -17.33 4.60
CA ALA A 432 -26.26 -17.48 3.31
C ALA A 432 -24.75 -17.69 3.44
N ALA A 433 -24.09 -16.93 4.31
CA ALA A 433 -22.66 -17.07 4.56
C ALA A 433 -22.30 -18.38 5.29
N CYS A 434 -23.15 -18.84 6.21
CA CYS A 434 -23.02 -20.16 6.83
C CYS A 434 -23.20 -21.30 5.80
N GLU A 435 -24.12 -21.16 4.84
CA GLU A 435 -24.26 -22.11 3.73
C GLU A 435 -23.03 -22.16 2.83
N ALA A 436 -22.35 -21.03 2.66
CA ALA A 436 -21.04 -20.95 2.02
C ALA A 436 -19.87 -21.43 2.89
N GLN A 437 -20.16 -22.11 4.01
CA GLN A 437 -19.21 -22.75 4.93
C GLN A 437 -18.31 -21.79 5.72
N LEU A 438 -18.69 -20.52 5.88
CA LEU A 438 -18.00 -19.61 6.79
C LEU A 438 -18.37 -19.95 8.25
N PRO A 439 -17.41 -20.44 9.09
CA PRO A 439 -17.71 -20.94 10.44
C PRO A 439 -18.32 -19.87 11.34
N LEU A 440 -17.74 -18.65 11.31
CA LEU A 440 -18.19 -17.53 12.13
C LEU A 440 -19.61 -17.08 11.79
N ALA A 441 -19.98 -17.14 10.50
CA ALA A 441 -21.35 -16.83 10.08
C ALA A 441 -22.36 -17.84 10.61
N CYS A 442 -22.01 -19.13 10.70
CA CYS A 442 -22.88 -20.12 11.34
C CYS A 442 -23.09 -19.82 12.83
N VAL A 443 -22.03 -19.42 13.53
CA VAL A 443 -22.09 -19.02 14.94
C VAL A 443 -22.95 -17.76 15.12
N ASN A 444 -22.80 -16.77 14.25
CA ASN A 444 -23.63 -15.56 14.27
C ASN A 444 -25.09 -15.87 13.93
N ALA A 445 -25.35 -16.73 12.93
CA ALA A 445 -26.69 -17.21 12.62
C ALA A 445 -27.33 -17.91 13.82
N ALA A 446 -26.59 -18.71 14.57
CA ALA A 446 -27.08 -19.36 15.78
C ALA A 446 -27.57 -18.33 16.82
N VAL A 447 -26.78 -17.28 17.06
CA VAL A 447 -27.13 -16.19 17.99
C VAL A 447 -28.46 -15.53 17.61
N THR A 448 -28.70 -15.30 16.32
CA THR A 448 -29.97 -14.70 15.86
C THR A 448 -31.23 -15.52 16.16
N HIS A 449 -31.08 -16.80 16.51
CA HIS A 449 -32.16 -17.70 16.89
C HIS A 449 -32.33 -17.83 18.42
N ILE A 450 -31.48 -17.21 19.24
CA ILE A 450 -31.54 -17.32 20.71
C ILE A 450 -31.51 -15.98 21.42
N ASP A 451 -31.17 -14.92 20.69
CA ASP A 451 -31.42 -13.56 21.14
C ASP A 451 -32.93 -13.29 21.21
N VAL A 452 -33.41 -12.99 22.41
CA VAL A 452 -34.83 -12.72 22.68
C VAL A 452 -35.34 -11.46 21.98
N ASP A 453 -34.46 -10.51 21.70
CA ASP A 453 -34.78 -9.29 20.95
C ASP A 453 -34.81 -9.56 19.43
N ALA A 454 -34.30 -10.71 19.03
CA ALA A 454 -34.35 -11.25 17.69
C ALA A 454 -35.32 -12.45 17.67
N ALA A 455 -36.62 -12.19 17.70
CA ALA A 455 -37.63 -13.24 17.44
C ALA A 455 -37.63 -13.66 15.95
N PRO A 456 -38.00 -14.92 15.59
CA PRO A 456 -38.38 -16.00 16.51
C PRO A 456 -37.17 -16.68 17.15
N VAL A 457 -37.32 -16.98 18.45
CA VAL A 457 -36.34 -17.76 19.22
C VAL A 457 -36.55 -19.25 18.93
N ASP A 458 -35.49 -19.93 18.50
CA ASP A 458 -35.40 -21.37 18.23
C ASP A 458 -34.05 -21.91 18.76
N PRO A 459 -34.00 -22.33 20.04
CA PRO A 459 -32.77 -22.82 20.66
C PRO A 459 -32.23 -24.10 20.01
N ALA A 460 -33.11 -24.95 19.47
CA ALA A 460 -32.71 -26.18 18.80
C ALA A 460 -32.01 -25.88 17.47
N ARG A 461 -32.53 -24.91 16.70
CA ARG A 461 -31.87 -24.44 15.49
C ARG A 461 -30.53 -23.78 15.79
N ALA A 462 -30.45 -23.00 16.86
CA ALA A 462 -29.19 -22.39 17.29
C ALA A 462 -28.13 -23.44 17.67
N GLU A 463 -28.50 -24.47 18.43
CA GLU A 463 -27.59 -25.58 18.77
C GLU A 463 -27.03 -26.25 17.52
N ALA A 464 -27.89 -26.55 16.54
CA ALA A 464 -27.46 -27.14 15.27
C ALA A 464 -26.49 -26.23 14.48
N LEU A 465 -26.73 -24.92 14.50
CA LEU A 465 -25.87 -23.94 13.83
C LEU A 465 -24.53 -23.75 14.55
N PHE A 466 -24.50 -23.74 15.89
CA PHE A 466 -23.25 -23.73 16.65
C PHE A 466 -22.41 -24.97 16.38
N GLU A 467 -23.01 -26.17 16.40
CA GLU A 467 -22.30 -27.41 16.09
C GLU A 467 -21.77 -27.42 14.65
N ARG A 468 -22.55 -26.89 13.69
CA ARG A 468 -22.11 -26.75 12.30
C ARG A 468 -20.93 -25.80 12.17
N GLY A 469 -20.98 -24.62 12.79
CA GLY A 469 -19.88 -23.66 12.79
C GLY A 469 -18.62 -24.26 13.42
N CYS A 470 -18.76 -24.91 14.57
CA CYS A 470 -17.67 -25.61 15.26
C CYS A 470 -16.97 -26.65 14.38
N ARG A 471 -17.71 -27.44 13.60
CA ARG A 471 -17.16 -28.53 12.78
C ARG A 471 -16.69 -28.11 11.39
N ALA A 472 -16.87 -26.85 11.01
CA ALA A 472 -16.46 -26.38 9.70
C ALA A 472 -14.93 -26.32 9.60
N ARG A 473 -14.34 -27.16 8.73
CA ARG A 473 -12.89 -27.34 8.57
C ARG A 473 -12.19 -26.23 7.75
N ALA A 474 -12.91 -25.17 7.38
CA ALA A 474 -12.48 -24.25 6.35
C ALA A 474 -11.47 -23.17 6.83
N HIS A 475 -11.33 -22.92 8.14
CA HIS A 475 -10.48 -21.84 8.66
C HIS A 475 -9.68 -22.26 9.89
N ALA A 476 -8.53 -21.61 10.09
CA ALA A 476 -7.61 -21.87 11.22
C ALA A 476 -8.08 -21.23 12.55
N ASP A 477 -9.18 -20.47 12.53
CA ASP A 477 -9.72 -19.76 13.69
C ASP A 477 -10.59 -20.72 14.49
N GLN A 478 -10.31 -20.87 15.80
CA GLN A 478 -11.00 -21.73 16.79
C GLN A 478 -12.54 -21.51 16.81
N PRO A 479 -13.33 -22.13 15.92
CA PRO A 479 -14.71 -21.73 15.74
C PRO A 479 -15.58 -22.38 16.82
N CYS A 480 -15.11 -23.48 17.41
CA CYS A 480 -15.82 -24.25 18.40
C CYS A 480 -15.76 -23.59 19.78
N PHE A 481 -14.59 -23.09 20.19
CA PHE A 481 -14.44 -22.28 21.40
C PHE A 481 -15.32 -21.02 21.34
N SER A 482 -15.26 -20.27 20.24
CA SER A 482 -16.10 -19.08 20.03
C SER A 482 -17.60 -19.41 20.07
N ALA A 483 -18.02 -20.52 19.44
CA ALA A 483 -19.40 -21.02 19.52
C ALA A 483 -19.81 -21.36 20.96
N ALA A 484 -18.94 -22.02 21.72
CA ALA A 484 -19.21 -22.39 23.11
C ALA A 484 -19.42 -21.16 24.00
N LEU A 485 -18.57 -20.13 23.86
CA LEU A 485 -18.69 -18.88 24.62
C LEU A 485 -20.00 -18.17 24.31
N LYS A 486 -20.35 -18.03 23.03
CA LYS A 486 -21.61 -17.41 22.60
C LYS A 486 -22.84 -18.20 23.08
N ALA A 487 -22.84 -19.53 22.96
CA ALA A 487 -23.91 -20.35 23.51
C ALA A 487 -24.10 -20.11 25.02
N GLY A 488 -22.99 -20.01 25.76
CA GLY A 488 -22.99 -19.69 27.19
C GLY A 488 -23.59 -18.33 27.52
N ALA A 489 -23.13 -17.28 26.84
CA ALA A 489 -23.59 -15.91 27.03
C ALA A 489 -25.10 -15.75 26.76
N HIS A 490 -25.64 -16.56 25.84
CA HIS A 490 -27.07 -16.59 25.50
C HIS A 490 -27.85 -17.68 26.25
N GLY A 491 -27.40 -18.09 27.44
CA GLY A 491 -28.18 -18.93 28.34
C GLY A 491 -28.28 -20.40 27.96
N GLN A 492 -27.34 -20.93 27.17
CA GLN A 492 -27.25 -22.35 26.82
C GLN A 492 -26.04 -23.06 27.48
N PRO A 493 -26.02 -23.25 28.82
CA PRO A 493 -24.89 -23.83 29.52
C PRO A 493 -24.60 -25.29 29.13
N ALA A 494 -25.64 -26.06 28.75
CA ALA A 494 -25.47 -27.44 28.29
C ALA A 494 -24.77 -27.50 26.92
N VAL A 495 -25.13 -26.60 26.00
CA VAL A 495 -24.50 -26.49 24.69
C VAL A 495 -23.08 -25.96 24.82
N ARG A 496 -22.85 -24.93 25.65
CA ARG A 496 -21.50 -24.44 26.02
C ARG A 496 -20.60 -25.59 26.46
N LEU A 497 -21.03 -26.39 27.44
CA LEU A 497 -20.21 -27.48 27.98
C LEU A 497 -19.91 -28.55 26.91
N ARG A 498 -20.90 -28.90 26.08
CA ARG A 498 -20.71 -29.89 25.01
C ARG A 498 -19.71 -29.40 23.95
N LEU A 499 -19.88 -28.17 23.48
CA LEU A 499 -18.98 -27.56 22.50
C LEU A 499 -17.58 -27.37 23.06
N MET A 500 -17.45 -26.97 24.33
CA MET A 500 -16.14 -26.87 24.98
C MET A 500 -15.41 -28.22 25.02
N ARG A 501 -16.14 -29.32 25.29
CA ARG A 501 -15.56 -30.66 25.28
C ARG A 501 -15.12 -31.06 23.88
N LEU A 502 -15.96 -30.83 22.89
CA LEU A 502 -15.62 -31.09 21.49
C LEU A 502 -14.38 -30.31 21.06
N ALA A 503 -14.31 -29.02 21.38
CA ALA A 503 -13.18 -28.13 21.11
C ALA A 503 -11.88 -28.63 21.77
N CYS A 504 -11.93 -28.96 23.07
CA CYS A 504 -10.75 -29.38 23.81
C CYS A 504 -10.30 -30.83 23.49
N ASP A 505 -11.23 -31.77 23.40
CA ASP A 505 -10.92 -33.20 23.34
C ASP A 505 -10.73 -33.71 21.91
N GLU A 506 -11.52 -33.22 20.96
CA GLU A 506 -11.47 -33.72 19.58
C GLU A 506 -10.74 -32.76 18.64
N LEU A 507 -10.93 -31.45 18.79
CA LEU A 507 -10.34 -30.44 17.91
C LEU A 507 -9.01 -29.88 18.44
N ALA A 508 -8.64 -30.22 19.68
CA ALA A 508 -7.40 -29.79 20.32
C ALA A 508 -7.22 -28.26 20.37
N GLU A 509 -8.33 -27.52 20.53
CA GLU A 509 -8.31 -26.08 20.77
C GLU A 509 -7.84 -25.82 22.21
N GLY A 510 -6.60 -25.36 22.37
CA GLY A 510 -5.97 -25.23 23.69
C GLY A 510 -6.72 -24.29 24.65
N ASP A 511 -7.28 -23.18 24.15
CA ASP A 511 -8.02 -22.23 24.98
C ASP A 511 -9.32 -22.82 25.53
N ALA A 512 -9.97 -23.71 24.75
CA ALA A 512 -11.12 -24.47 25.23
C ALA A 512 -10.74 -25.40 26.39
N CYS A 513 -9.57 -26.03 26.32
CA CYS A 513 -9.05 -26.82 27.45
C CYS A 513 -8.74 -25.94 28.66
N ALA A 514 -8.15 -24.75 28.46
CA ALA A 514 -7.82 -23.85 29.56
C ALA A 514 -9.06 -23.34 30.31
N GLU A 515 -10.17 -23.14 29.59
CA GLU A 515 -11.45 -22.69 30.14
C GLU A 515 -12.31 -23.84 30.72
N MET A 516 -12.02 -25.10 30.38
CA MET A 516 -12.81 -26.25 30.82
C MET A 516 -13.09 -26.29 32.33
N PRO A 517 -12.12 -26.06 33.23
CA PRO A 517 -12.35 -26.10 34.68
C PRO A 517 -13.42 -25.10 35.15
N PHE A 518 -13.59 -23.97 34.45
CA PHE A 518 -14.50 -22.90 34.84
C PHE A 518 -15.93 -23.08 34.30
N VAL A 519 -16.13 -24.03 33.37
CA VAL A 519 -17.44 -24.26 32.73
C VAL A 519 -18.13 -25.54 33.18
N THR A 520 -17.43 -26.43 33.89
CA THR A 520 -17.99 -27.70 34.39
C THR A 520 -18.87 -27.51 35.61
N ARG A 521 -18.62 -26.47 36.41
CA ARG A 521 -19.42 -26.18 37.60
C ARG A 521 -20.46 -25.10 37.35
N ARG A 522 -21.66 -25.30 37.91
CA ARG A 522 -22.80 -24.37 37.76
C ARG A 522 -22.64 -23.08 38.57
N ASP A 523 -21.84 -23.10 39.63
CA ASP A 523 -21.57 -21.93 40.47
C ASP A 523 -20.49 -21.01 39.88
N GLY A 524 -19.91 -21.38 38.73
CA GLY A 524 -18.85 -20.60 38.07
C GLY A 524 -17.49 -20.68 38.76
N ALA A 525 -17.37 -21.44 39.86
CA ALA A 525 -16.08 -21.74 40.46
C ALA A 525 -15.31 -22.71 39.56
N ALA A 526 -13.99 -22.62 39.58
CA ALA A 526 -13.16 -23.62 38.92
C ALA A 526 -13.32 -24.98 39.58
N ASP A 527 -13.41 -26.02 38.77
CA ASP A 527 -13.23 -27.39 39.23
C ASP A 527 -11.76 -27.62 39.56
N ALA A 528 -11.47 -27.59 40.86
CA ALA A 528 -10.13 -27.71 41.42
C ALA A 528 -9.40 -28.99 40.97
N GLU A 529 -10.13 -30.09 40.74
CA GLU A 529 -9.54 -31.36 40.29
C GLU A 529 -9.15 -31.32 38.79
N LEU A 530 -9.86 -30.50 38.00
CA LEU A 530 -9.60 -30.35 36.57
C LEU A 530 -8.58 -29.25 36.25
N LEU A 531 -8.33 -28.31 37.18
CA LEU A 531 -7.52 -27.12 36.90
C LEU A 531 -6.12 -27.46 36.38
N VAL A 532 -5.36 -28.28 37.12
CA VAL A 532 -4.00 -28.68 36.74
C VAL A 532 -3.96 -29.56 35.48
N PRO A 533 -4.72 -30.68 35.37
CA PRO A 533 -4.63 -31.53 34.19
C PRO A 533 -5.07 -30.81 32.91
N MET A 534 -6.11 -29.98 32.97
CA MET A 534 -6.59 -29.22 31.81
C MET A 534 -5.66 -28.08 31.44
N SER A 535 -5.12 -27.32 32.42
CA SER A 535 -4.13 -26.26 32.14
C SER A 535 -2.85 -26.82 31.53
N ARG A 536 -2.40 -28.00 31.99
CA ARG A 536 -1.27 -28.71 31.38
C ARG A 536 -1.56 -29.09 29.94
N LYS A 537 -2.68 -29.78 29.68
CA LYS A 537 -3.10 -30.13 28.32
C LYS A 537 -3.21 -28.88 27.42
N ALA A 538 -3.81 -27.80 27.91
CA ALA A 538 -3.94 -26.54 27.20
C ALA A 538 -2.57 -25.92 26.86
N CYS A 539 -1.64 -25.90 27.81
CA CYS A 539 -0.28 -25.40 27.58
C CYS A 539 0.48 -26.25 26.55
N ASP A 540 0.31 -27.57 26.60
CA ASP A 540 0.88 -28.50 25.61
C ASP A 540 0.30 -28.26 24.20
N LEU A 541 -0.97 -27.87 24.13
CA LEU A 541 -1.65 -27.39 22.91
C LEU A 541 -1.32 -25.93 22.52
N ARG A 542 -0.28 -25.35 23.13
CA ARG A 542 0.18 -23.97 22.91
C ARG A 542 -0.85 -22.88 23.22
N SER A 543 -1.77 -23.12 24.15
CA SER A 543 -2.58 -22.04 24.72
C SER A 543 -1.76 -21.24 25.72
N GLY A 544 -1.58 -19.94 25.47
CA GLY A 544 -0.95 -19.03 26.42
C GLY A 544 -1.73 -18.94 27.73
N LEU A 545 -3.07 -18.96 27.66
CA LEU A 545 -3.94 -19.00 28.85
C LEU A 545 -3.72 -20.28 29.66
N GLY A 546 -3.60 -21.44 29.00
CA GLY A 546 -3.29 -22.72 29.64
C GLY A 546 -1.96 -22.71 30.38
N CYS A 547 -0.90 -22.19 29.74
CA CYS A 547 0.40 -22.05 30.38
C CYS A 547 0.36 -21.11 31.59
N LYS A 548 -0.36 -19.99 31.49
CA LYS A 548 -0.57 -19.04 32.59
C LYS A 548 -1.32 -19.66 33.75
N ASN A 549 -2.41 -20.39 33.52
CA ASN A 549 -3.18 -21.04 34.58
C ASN A 549 -2.36 -22.13 35.31
N LEU A 550 -1.52 -22.87 34.56
CA LEU A 550 -0.59 -23.82 35.17
C LEU A 550 0.51 -23.10 35.99
N ALA A 551 1.02 -21.98 35.50
CA ALA A 551 2.01 -21.16 36.20
C ALA A 551 1.48 -20.67 37.57
N VAL A 552 0.25 -20.15 37.59
CA VAL A 552 -0.44 -19.71 38.83
C VAL A 552 -0.50 -20.86 39.83
N SER A 553 -0.83 -22.07 39.39
CA SER A 553 -0.93 -23.23 40.29
C SER A 553 0.43 -23.57 40.95
N TYR A 554 1.55 -23.43 40.22
CA TYR A 554 2.90 -23.58 40.78
C TYR A 554 3.33 -22.38 41.63
N GLU A 555 2.95 -21.15 41.28
CA GLU A 555 3.33 -19.95 42.03
C GLU A 555 2.77 -19.96 43.46
N TYR A 556 1.51 -20.39 43.59
CA TYR A 556 0.80 -20.41 44.87
C TYR A 556 0.89 -21.78 45.56
N GLY A 557 1.29 -22.85 44.86
CA GLY A 557 1.32 -24.20 45.43
C GLY A 557 -0.08 -24.72 45.73
N GLU A 558 -0.96 -24.63 44.74
CA GLU A 558 -2.37 -25.00 44.86
C GLU A 558 -2.72 -26.20 43.98
N HIS A 559 -3.93 -26.76 44.16
CA HIS A 559 -4.48 -27.82 43.31
C HIS A 559 -3.61 -29.09 43.24
N GLY A 560 -2.93 -29.40 44.35
CA GLY A 560 -2.07 -30.59 44.47
C GLY A 560 -0.65 -30.40 43.95
N LEU A 561 -0.24 -29.16 43.62
CA LEU A 561 1.13 -28.82 43.29
C LEU A 561 1.84 -28.18 44.49
N GLU A 562 3.12 -28.46 44.64
CA GLU A 562 3.97 -27.70 45.55
C GLU A 562 4.35 -26.36 44.94
N LYS A 563 4.60 -25.37 45.80
CA LYS A 563 5.02 -24.05 45.38
C LYS A 563 6.39 -24.11 44.71
N ASP A 564 6.46 -23.71 43.45
CA ASP A 564 7.68 -23.67 42.64
C ASP A 564 7.70 -22.40 41.78
N GLY A 565 8.37 -21.37 42.28
CA GLY A 565 8.47 -20.09 41.60
C GLY A 565 9.30 -20.14 40.31
N ALA A 566 10.32 -21.01 40.24
CA ALA A 566 11.13 -21.14 39.03
C ALA A 566 10.29 -21.74 37.90
N ARG A 567 9.56 -22.82 38.22
CA ARG A 567 8.65 -23.45 37.26
C ARG A 567 7.49 -22.53 36.86
N ALA A 568 6.96 -21.75 37.79
CA ALA A 568 5.94 -20.75 37.47
C ALA A 568 6.48 -19.70 36.49
N LEU A 569 7.68 -19.17 36.70
CA LEU A 569 8.30 -18.19 35.80
C LEU A 569 8.51 -18.75 34.40
N GLU A 570 9.01 -19.99 34.25
CA GLU A 570 9.16 -20.65 32.95
C GLU A 570 7.82 -20.72 32.20
N LEU A 571 6.73 -21.06 32.89
CA LEU A 571 5.40 -21.17 32.29
C LEU A 571 4.79 -19.80 31.97
N TYR A 572 5.00 -18.79 32.81
CA TYR A 572 4.60 -17.40 32.51
C TYR A 572 5.36 -16.85 31.30
N ALA A 573 6.66 -17.12 31.19
CA ALA A 573 7.46 -16.75 30.03
C ALA A 573 6.92 -17.40 28.76
N ARG A 574 6.63 -18.71 28.80
CA ARG A 574 5.98 -19.41 27.68
C ARG A 574 4.60 -18.84 27.35
N ALA A 575 3.80 -18.48 28.35
CA ALA A 575 2.51 -17.83 28.13
C ALA A 575 2.67 -16.48 27.39
N CYS A 576 3.64 -15.66 27.82
CA CYS A 576 3.97 -14.40 27.18
C CYS A 576 4.44 -14.59 25.73
N GLU A 577 5.30 -15.59 25.48
CA GLU A 577 5.75 -15.95 24.13
C GLU A 577 4.58 -16.32 23.21
N LEU A 578 3.55 -16.97 23.77
CA LEU A 578 2.32 -17.34 23.10
C LEU A 578 1.28 -16.20 23.02
N GLY A 579 1.66 -14.96 23.33
CA GLY A 579 0.82 -13.78 23.17
C GLY A 579 -0.18 -13.55 24.30
N ASN A 580 -0.01 -14.20 25.46
CA ASN A 580 -0.85 -13.94 26.62
C ASN A 580 -0.32 -12.75 27.43
N GLY A 581 -1.09 -11.65 27.45
CA GLY A 581 -0.74 -10.42 28.15
C GLY A 581 -0.56 -10.57 29.67
N ASP A 582 -1.40 -11.37 30.33
CA ASP A 582 -1.26 -11.70 31.76
C ASP A 582 0.07 -12.40 32.05
N GLY A 583 0.48 -13.33 31.18
CA GLY A 583 1.76 -14.03 31.25
C GLY A 583 2.94 -13.05 31.15
N CYS A 584 2.89 -12.12 30.19
CA CYS A 584 3.90 -11.07 30.07
C CYS A 584 3.95 -10.17 31.32
N HIS A 585 2.79 -9.83 31.87
CA HIS A 585 2.70 -9.07 33.12
C HIS A 585 3.38 -9.81 34.28
N ALA A 586 3.08 -11.09 34.45
CA ALA A 586 3.63 -11.91 35.50
C ALA A 586 5.15 -12.06 35.38
N VAL A 587 5.69 -12.23 34.17
CA VAL A 587 7.15 -12.20 33.92
C VAL A 587 7.75 -10.87 34.38
N GLY A 588 7.11 -9.75 34.03
CA GLY A 588 7.58 -8.43 34.43
C GLY A 588 7.58 -8.24 35.95
N ASP A 589 6.55 -8.75 36.63
CA ASP A 589 6.45 -8.70 38.08
C ASP A 589 7.47 -9.61 38.78
N PHE A 590 7.75 -10.78 38.22
CA PHE A 590 8.80 -11.68 38.71
C PHE A 590 10.17 -11.03 38.60
N ALA A 591 10.48 -10.42 37.46
CA ALA A 591 11.75 -9.73 37.23
C ALA A 591 11.91 -8.52 38.16
N ARG A 592 10.88 -7.66 38.26
CA ARG A 592 10.92 -6.45 39.10
C ARG A 592 11.08 -6.77 40.59
N ARG A 593 10.57 -7.90 41.05
CA ARG A 593 10.56 -8.30 42.46
C ARG A 593 11.65 -9.32 42.82
N GLY A 594 12.41 -9.82 41.84
CA GLY A 594 13.40 -10.89 42.06
C GLY A 594 12.76 -12.18 42.54
N LEU A 595 11.69 -12.64 41.86
CA LEU A 595 10.99 -13.89 42.19
C LEU A 595 11.46 -15.04 41.31
N GLY A 596 11.10 -16.27 41.70
CA GLY A 596 11.40 -17.47 40.91
C GLY A 596 12.87 -17.87 40.88
N GLY A 597 13.67 -17.41 41.84
CA GLY A 597 15.11 -17.71 41.92
C GLY A 597 16.00 -16.72 41.15
N HIS A 598 15.44 -15.62 40.65
CA HIS A 598 16.17 -14.55 39.97
C HIS A 598 16.39 -13.33 40.86
N GLU A 599 17.44 -12.56 40.58
CA GLU A 599 17.64 -11.24 41.19
C GLU A 599 16.69 -10.21 40.57
N VAL A 600 16.54 -9.06 41.23
CA VAL A 600 15.76 -7.94 40.71
C VAL A 600 16.37 -7.46 39.39
N ASP A 601 15.59 -7.52 38.31
CA ASP A 601 15.96 -7.05 36.99
C ASP A 601 14.87 -6.11 36.45
N VAL A 602 15.13 -4.81 36.56
CA VAL A 602 14.21 -3.75 36.14
C VAL A 602 14.10 -3.67 34.62
N GLU A 603 15.16 -4.01 33.89
CA GLU A 603 15.17 -3.92 32.43
C GLU A 603 14.42 -5.11 31.82
N ALA A 604 14.62 -6.32 32.34
CA ALA A 604 13.78 -7.46 31.97
C ALA A 604 12.31 -7.20 32.30
N ALA A 605 12.02 -6.54 33.43
CA ALA A 605 10.66 -6.13 33.77
C ALA A 605 10.07 -5.15 32.75
N ARG A 606 10.84 -4.13 32.34
CA ARG A 606 10.45 -3.16 31.31
C ARG A 606 10.11 -3.85 30.00
N VAL A 607 10.95 -4.76 29.53
CA VAL A 607 10.73 -5.51 28.28
C VAL A 607 9.44 -6.33 28.36
N ALA A 608 9.24 -7.06 29.46
CA ALA A 608 8.05 -7.89 29.64
C ALA A 608 6.76 -7.06 29.74
N PHE A 609 6.77 -5.95 30.49
CA PHE A 609 5.63 -5.04 30.57
C PHE A 609 5.35 -4.34 29.23
N GLY A 610 6.38 -3.95 28.49
CA GLY A 610 6.27 -3.40 27.13
C GLY A 610 5.52 -4.34 26.20
N ARG A 611 5.96 -5.60 26.13
CA ARG A 611 5.28 -6.63 25.33
C ARG A 611 3.85 -6.87 25.80
N GLY A 612 3.59 -6.89 27.11
CA GLY A 612 2.23 -6.99 27.63
C GLY A 612 1.35 -5.81 27.19
N CYS A 613 1.89 -4.60 27.15
CA CYS A 613 1.17 -3.41 26.71
C CYS A 613 0.87 -3.44 25.20
N GLU A 614 1.81 -3.90 24.38
CA GLU A 614 1.59 -4.15 22.95
C GLU A 614 0.47 -5.18 22.69
N LEU A 615 0.27 -6.12 23.61
CA LEU A 615 -0.83 -7.07 23.63
C LEU A 615 -2.11 -6.52 24.30
N SER A 616 -2.21 -5.18 24.44
CA SER A 616 -3.34 -4.47 25.04
C SER A 616 -3.66 -4.85 26.49
N HIS A 617 -2.69 -5.38 27.24
CA HIS A 617 -2.87 -5.67 28.67
C HIS A 617 -2.63 -4.42 29.51
N GLN A 618 -3.72 -3.78 29.95
CA GLN A 618 -3.69 -2.47 30.61
C GLN A 618 -2.78 -2.43 31.85
N ALA A 619 -2.82 -3.44 32.72
CA ALA A 619 -1.99 -3.44 33.92
C ALA A 619 -0.47 -3.51 33.59
N SER A 620 -0.10 -4.05 32.43
CA SER A 620 1.29 -3.98 31.94
C SER A 620 1.64 -2.57 31.45
N CYS A 621 0.75 -1.90 30.72
CA CYS A 621 0.94 -0.49 30.36
C CYS A 621 1.11 0.38 31.61
N ASP A 622 0.28 0.18 32.63
CA ASP A 622 0.33 0.93 33.88
C ASP A 622 1.62 0.64 34.68
N ALA A 623 2.08 -0.61 34.68
CA ALA A 623 3.33 -1.00 35.33
C ALA A 623 4.54 -0.41 34.61
N LEU A 624 4.54 -0.42 33.27
CA LEU A 624 5.58 0.20 32.45
C LEU A 624 5.68 1.70 32.71
N ALA A 625 4.55 2.41 32.73
CA ALA A 625 4.50 3.85 33.02
C ALA A 625 5.06 4.22 34.41
N LYS A 626 4.99 3.30 35.38
CA LYS A 626 5.61 3.50 36.71
C LYS A 626 7.12 3.28 36.70
N LEU A 627 7.64 2.45 35.79
CA LEU A 627 9.08 2.24 35.60
C LEU A 627 9.71 3.34 34.74
N ASP A 628 8.94 3.92 33.81
CA ASP A 628 9.29 5.07 32.96
C ASP A 628 8.39 6.26 33.29
N PRO A 629 8.53 6.90 34.47
CA PRO A 629 7.80 8.13 34.73
C PRO A 629 8.18 9.16 33.66
N PRO A 630 7.22 9.93 33.11
CA PRO A 630 7.54 10.98 32.16
C PRO A 630 8.57 11.91 32.78
N ALA A 631 9.61 12.25 32.01
CA ALA A 631 10.65 13.17 32.46
C ALA A 631 9.98 14.41 33.05
N THR A 632 10.23 14.68 34.33
CA THR A 632 9.77 15.91 34.96
C THR A 632 10.35 17.07 34.15
N VAL A 633 9.49 17.77 33.43
CA VAL A 633 9.84 19.07 32.86
C VAL A 633 10.11 19.97 34.05
N GLU A 634 11.39 20.13 34.41
CA GLU A 634 11.79 21.17 35.34
C GLU A 634 11.30 22.49 34.74
N ALA A 635 10.36 23.14 35.43
CA ALA A 635 9.91 24.46 35.05
C ALA A 635 11.15 25.38 35.00
N PRO A 636 11.33 26.18 33.93
CA PRO A 636 12.47 27.05 33.83
C PRO A 636 12.49 27.98 35.04
N ALA A 637 13.61 27.96 35.78
CA ALA A 637 13.84 28.89 36.87
C ALA A 637 13.72 30.32 36.31
N THR A 638 12.69 31.04 36.74
CA THR A 638 12.45 32.43 36.37
C THR A 638 13.56 33.31 36.94
N PRO A 639 14.33 34.06 36.12
CA PRO A 639 15.13 35.17 36.60
C PRO A 639 14.28 36.41 36.94
#